data_AF-A0A7V4EZ02-F1
#
_entry.id   AF-A0A7V4EZ02-F1
#
_cell.length_a   1.000
_cell.length_b   1.000
_cell.length_c   1.000
_cell.angle_alpha   90.00
_cell.angle_beta   90.00
_cell.angle_gamma   90.00
#
_symmetry.space_group_name_H-M   'P 1'
#
loop_
_entity.id
_entity.type
_entity.pdbx_description
1 polymer ?
#
loop_
_entity_poly.entity_id
_entity_poly.type
_entity_poly.pdbx_seq_one_letter_code
_entity_poly.pdbx_strand_id
1 'polypeptide(L)'
;MKYFKLIIIIAVMINSAKISGQNNCNESVPLDSFNVVKKYYISNSEFWIQFKADSINFSLLLNTSTDSNITEISTINFYQGDCYNLTLLNTINLFEGDSSFSRILQLGEQYYIQILSSSNNGGYFKLFCSNQSKSSVNLQCGILTPCNINPNPYFNDLSSDLIAALNGASLLQNLIQDPMGSGSYSDVCNWRKYSGSPQIFKEANGNYYMYMWSHNWGGFSQQESAYNLLTGNTVPGGLGIVNNYSYKISFKYRERIDGVEGLKIILDNQNPLGGLINSPQQQILDLPLGTLANSQSFTNYEFTFTANNNYDAILVYPYQYSGSPQVYGGIDIDDFVLQRFELLPITLTWGKPCEMQANFTFSMPNTPNITYTWFLPNNAVITNYYAANNIWVNWNNAGIATIKVEGRDQNNCLIYYGEYTVNNDDNCVPNATIYNSLTASDIITLNGGSSVLTTNSPIKFAGITVIDEDLWIYNCTDVNMASNAKVVVMPGKTLRISGSTLHGCTCPWDGIFAESSTASIIITNSTIRDARNAVVSSNKGYFNITTTNFVNNKIGLWVRRYNPPWIPDGSGGYIAPPEHNGYISGSTFTKNTGISGFYSDVNEGLTGIVVDTVYKFTIGDFNTSTNTNYFSNLQYGVKIKKSDVSIYNNSFSNIMLNSTLQHPIYQTAGSYVEPYEAAVYSIMDNETNPPYMPLKSILNIGGQNNKTNTFDNCNVGVYGRNCKAVVEYNTFTNQNYVGVHLKDFVVNTEVQYNTISMTPNLLATNNLYNSTILAQSTLSTNLVKLNVNNNTINYARKGINIQNCNGDASNTYYCNIAYNTINFEGLGTSTYPFIGINSSSCAYANIEQNTIQYNPTATPNYVADYDKLKGISVTSVQNAKVRKNILV
;
A
#
# COMPACT_ATOMS: atom_id res chain seq x y z
N MET A 1 99.78 33.73 26.65
CA MET A 1 100.14 35.05 26.07
C MET A 1 99.18 35.30 24.91
N LYS A 2 98.06 35.97 25.20
CA LYS A 2 97.70 37.34 24.77
C LYS A 2 97.13 37.44 23.34
N TYR A 3 95.78 37.53 23.31
CA TYR A 3 94.89 38.39 22.50
C TYR A 3 95.12 38.59 20.99
N PHE A 4 94.06 38.34 20.19
CA PHE A 4 93.36 39.28 19.26
C PHE A 4 92.12 38.54 18.69
N LYS A 5 90.87 38.85 19.08
CA LYS A 5 89.82 39.63 18.34
C LYS A 5 89.59 39.13 16.89
N LEU A 6 88.39 38.95 16.31
CA LEU A 6 86.98 39.25 16.63
C LEU A 6 86.15 38.70 15.43
N ILE A 7 85.05 37.97 15.69
CA ILE A 7 83.79 37.81 14.92
C ILE A 7 83.85 37.82 13.36
N ILE A 8 83.59 36.65 12.72
CA ILE A 8 82.72 36.54 11.53
C ILE A 8 81.83 35.29 11.66
N ILE A 9 80.57 35.60 11.94
CA ILE A 9 79.27 34.98 11.63
C ILE A 9 79.26 33.69 10.78
N ILE A 10 78.52 32.73 11.32
CA ILE A 10 77.83 31.59 10.69
C ILE A 10 77.13 32.02 9.40
N ALA A 11 77.58 31.52 8.25
CA ALA A 11 76.76 31.45 7.04
C ALA A 11 77.30 30.36 6.12
N VAL A 12 76.39 29.52 5.60
CA VAL A 12 76.51 28.40 4.63
C VAL A 12 76.18 27.08 5.34
N MET A 13 74.98 26.51 5.28
CA MET A 13 74.01 26.45 4.18
C MET A 13 72.58 26.72 4.68
N ILE A 14 72.04 27.90 4.38
CA ILE A 14 70.61 28.14 4.27
C ILE A 14 70.39 28.44 2.78
N ASN A 15 69.55 27.66 2.10
CA ASN A 15 68.99 28.07 0.81
C ASN A 15 68.32 29.42 1.03
N SER A 16 68.95 30.49 0.54
CA SER A 16 68.66 31.87 0.91
C SER A 16 67.23 32.25 0.52
N ALA A 17 66.30 32.25 1.48
CA ALA A 17 65.05 32.97 1.32
C ALA A 17 65.38 34.47 1.21
N LYS A 18 64.85 35.16 0.18
CA LYS A 18 64.90 36.63 0.12
C LYS A 18 63.99 37.16 1.23
N ILE A 19 64.58 37.86 2.19
CA ILE A 19 63.88 38.53 3.29
C ILE A 19 63.78 40.01 2.91
N SER A 20 62.57 40.54 2.76
CA SER A 20 62.33 41.97 2.55
C SER A 20 60.98 42.35 3.12
N GLY A 21 60.94 43.33 4.04
CA GLY A 21 59.70 44.04 4.36
C GLY A 21 59.41 45.00 3.22
N GLN A 22 58.31 44.76 2.50
CA GLN A 22 57.89 45.58 1.37
C GLN A 22 56.52 46.19 1.69
N ASN A 23 56.31 47.46 1.37
CA ASN A 23 55.05 48.15 1.57
C ASN A 23 54.40 48.65 0.27
N ASN A 24 55.11 48.57 -0.86
CA ASN A 24 54.60 48.93 -2.19
C ASN A 24 55.49 48.36 -3.30
N CYS A 25 55.05 48.51 -4.55
CA CYS A 25 55.74 47.99 -5.73
C CYS A 25 57.16 48.54 -5.98
N ASN A 26 57.58 49.67 -5.40
CA ASN A 26 58.94 50.20 -5.59
C ASN A 26 59.98 49.34 -4.86
N GLU A 27 59.54 48.62 -3.83
CA GLU A 27 60.37 47.71 -3.03
C GLU A 27 60.31 46.27 -3.57
N SER A 28 59.66 46.07 -4.73
CA SER A 28 59.48 44.76 -5.34
C SER A 28 60.80 44.08 -5.66
N VAL A 29 60.87 42.79 -5.36
CA VAL A 29 62.03 41.97 -5.73
C VAL A 29 61.89 41.49 -7.17
N PRO A 30 62.97 41.49 -7.97
CA PRO A 30 62.93 40.87 -9.28
C PRO A 30 62.66 39.37 -9.14
N LEU A 31 61.82 38.82 -10.03
CA LEU A 31 61.66 37.39 -10.20
C LEU A 31 63.01 36.81 -10.65
N ASP A 32 63.63 35.98 -9.81
CA ASP A 32 65.00 35.50 -10.03
C ASP A 32 65.14 34.70 -11.33
N SER A 33 64.20 33.77 -11.57
CA SER A 33 64.19 32.90 -12.75
C SER A 33 62.82 32.23 -12.90
N PHE A 34 62.36 32.07 -14.14
CA PHE A 34 61.23 31.18 -14.44
C PHE A 34 61.61 29.71 -14.26
N ASN A 35 60.61 28.87 -14.00
CA ASN A 35 60.70 27.41 -13.91
C ASN A 35 61.54 26.89 -12.73
N VAL A 36 61.65 27.66 -11.65
CA VAL A 36 62.32 27.25 -10.41
C VAL A 36 61.43 27.56 -9.21
N VAL A 37 61.21 26.59 -8.33
CA VAL A 37 60.48 26.83 -7.07
C VAL A 37 61.37 27.65 -6.15
N LYS A 38 60.86 28.79 -5.69
CA LYS A 38 61.58 29.70 -4.80
C LYS A 38 60.81 29.91 -3.52
N LYS A 39 61.54 29.89 -2.41
CA LYS A 39 61.02 30.17 -1.06
C LYS A 39 61.23 31.64 -0.75
N TYR A 40 60.15 32.32 -0.39
CA TYR A 40 60.11 33.72 0.02
C TYR A 40 59.66 33.82 1.47
N TYR A 41 60.08 34.89 2.15
CA TYR A 41 59.62 35.21 3.50
C TYR A 41 58.92 36.56 3.46
N ILE A 42 57.64 36.58 3.85
CA ILE A 42 56.88 37.81 4.02
C ILE A 42 57.02 38.23 5.49
N SER A 43 57.49 39.44 5.77
CA SER A 43 57.63 39.94 7.14
C SER A 43 56.48 40.84 7.59
N ASN A 44 55.72 41.41 6.63
CA ASN A 44 54.58 42.30 6.81
C ASN A 44 53.32 41.66 6.20
N SER A 45 52.21 42.40 6.04
CA SER A 45 51.00 41.90 5.38
C SER A 45 51.10 41.82 3.84
N GLU A 46 52.23 42.20 3.23
CA GLU A 46 52.35 42.39 1.79
C GLU A 46 53.75 42.06 1.24
N PHE A 47 53.81 41.51 0.02
CA PHE A 47 55.03 41.17 -0.72
C PHE A 47 54.87 41.40 -2.22
N TRP A 48 55.83 42.07 -2.87
CA TRP A 48 55.81 42.36 -4.29
C TRP A 48 56.95 41.68 -5.06
N ILE A 49 56.61 41.13 -6.21
CA ILE A 49 57.55 40.54 -7.17
C ILE A 49 57.37 41.22 -8.52
N GLN A 50 58.45 41.65 -9.14
CA GLN A 50 58.44 42.29 -10.45
C GLN A 50 59.15 41.44 -11.49
N PHE A 51 58.65 41.44 -12.72
CA PHE A 51 59.32 40.80 -13.85
C PHE A 51 58.90 41.41 -15.19
N LYS A 52 59.78 41.29 -16.19
CA LYS A 52 59.49 41.67 -17.57
C LYS A 52 59.11 40.41 -18.34
N ALA A 53 57.99 40.42 -19.06
CA ALA A 53 57.53 39.25 -19.79
C ALA A 53 58.48 38.92 -20.96
N ASP A 54 59.12 37.76 -20.88
CA ASP A 54 59.96 37.18 -21.95
C ASP A 54 59.22 36.14 -22.80
N SER A 55 57.99 35.79 -22.39
CA SER A 55 57.07 34.87 -23.05
C SER A 55 55.65 35.42 -22.98
N ILE A 56 54.82 35.03 -23.96
CA ILE A 56 53.37 35.27 -23.91
C ILE A 56 52.67 34.37 -22.89
N ASN A 57 53.27 33.26 -22.48
CA ASN A 57 52.66 32.36 -21.51
C ASN A 57 53.19 32.69 -20.13
N PHE A 58 52.29 32.88 -19.17
CA PHE A 58 52.65 33.01 -17.77
C PHE A 58 51.77 32.15 -16.90
N SER A 59 52.41 31.50 -15.93
CA SER A 59 51.75 30.69 -14.94
C SER A 59 52.41 30.90 -13.59
N LEU A 60 51.60 30.96 -12.55
CA LEU A 60 52.01 31.13 -11.18
C LEU A 60 51.41 30.00 -10.37
N LEU A 61 52.23 29.37 -9.54
CA LEU A 61 51.82 28.40 -8.53
C LEU A 61 52.38 28.86 -7.19
N LEU A 62 51.48 29.19 -6.28
CA LEU A 62 51.77 29.47 -4.88
C LEU A 62 51.55 28.18 -4.09
N ASN A 63 52.51 27.82 -3.25
CA ASN A 63 52.36 26.71 -2.32
C ASN A 63 52.72 27.14 -0.90
N THR A 64 51.84 26.80 0.03
CA THR A 64 51.95 27.09 1.47
C THR A 64 52.29 25.80 2.25
N SER A 65 53.33 25.05 1.86
CA SER A 65 53.66 23.74 2.47
C SER A 65 54.61 23.78 3.67
N THR A 66 54.26 22.93 4.66
CA THR A 66 54.98 22.17 5.75
C THR A 66 56.22 22.71 6.47
N ASP A 67 56.73 23.89 6.13
CA ASP A 67 57.82 24.53 6.88
C ASP A 67 57.34 25.01 8.27
N SER A 68 58.25 25.13 9.23
CA SER A 68 57.91 25.40 10.65
C SER A 68 57.46 26.85 10.97
N ASN A 69 57.13 27.67 9.96
CA ASN A 69 56.63 29.05 10.09
C ASN A 69 56.03 29.50 8.73
N ILE A 70 54.82 29.04 8.40
CA ILE A 70 54.13 29.38 7.14
C ILE A 70 53.23 30.58 7.38
N THR A 71 53.08 31.42 6.36
CA THR A 71 52.13 32.54 6.39
C THR A 71 50.88 32.18 5.59
N GLU A 72 49.71 32.57 6.09
CA GLU A 72 48.46 32.45 5.33
C GLU A 72 48.38 33.59 4.31
N ILE A 73 48.30 33.26 3.03
CA ILE A 73 48.11 34.24 1.96
C ILE A 73 46.63 34.46 1.76
N SER A 74 46.18 35.72 1.87
CA SER A 74 44.80 36.14 1.71
C SER A 74 44.45 36.58 0.29
N THR A 75 45.42 37.11 -0.46
CA THR A 75 45.15 37.62 -1.81
C THR A 75 46.40 37.62 -2.68
N ILE A 76 46.22 37.33 -3.97
CA ILE A 76 47.23 37.58 -5.00
C ILE A 76 46.65 38.53 -6.03
N ASN A 77 47.27 39.71 -6.18
CA ASN A 77 46.93 40.65 -7.24
C ASN A 77 48.02 40.63 -8.32
N PHE A 78 47.59 40.57 -9.57
CA PHE A 78 48.46 40.57 -10.73
C PHE A 78 48.29 41.89 -11.48
N TYR A 79 49.37 42.64 -11.68
CA TYR A 79 49.36 43.96 -12.30
C TYR A 79 50.24 44.01 -13.55
N GLN A 80 49.91 44.91 -14.47
CA GLN A 80 50.72 45.31 -15.62
C GLN A 80 50.99 46.81 -15.57
N GLY A 81 52.17 47.23 -16.03
CA GLY A 81 52.58 48.62 -16.16
C GLY A 81 53.84 48.92 -15.35
N ASP A 82 54.09 50.19 -15.08
CA ASP A 82 55.12 50.62 -14.14
C ASP A 82 54.52 50.84 -12.74
N CYS A 83 55.35 50.92 -11.71
CA CYS A 83 54.88 51.08 -10.33
C CYS A 83 54.12 52.40 -10.09
N TYR A 84 54.21 53.37 -11.01
CA TYR A 84 53.47 54.64 -10.94
C TYR A 84 52.10 54.57 -11.61
N ASN A 85 51.84 53.59 -12.48
CA ASN A 85 50.60 53.42 -13.22
C ASN A 85 50.23 51.94 -13.42
N LEU A 86 50.01 51.22 -12.32
CA LEU A 86 49.64 49.81 -12.35
C LEU A 86 48.18 49.60 -12.75
N THR A 87 47.96 48.76 -13.76
CA THR A 87 46.63 48.23 -14.11
C THR A 87 46.45 46.86 -13.47
N LEU A 88 45.45 46.72 -12.59
CA LEU A 88 45.07 45.43 -12.00
C LEU A 88 44.48 44.54 -13.09
N LEU A 89 45.13 43.41 -13.33
CA LEU A 89 44.76 42.45 -14.37
C LEU A 89 43.95 41.27 -13.82
N ASN A 90 44.25 40.86 -12.58
CA ASN A 90 43.54 39.78 -11.92
C ASN A 90 43.70 39.87 -10.39
N THR A 91 42.67 39.46 -9.66
CA THR A 91 42.70 39.29 -8.20
C THR A 91 42.26 37.87 -7.88
N ILE A 92 43.06 37.20 -7.06
CA ILE A 92 42.79 35.88 -6.55
C ILE A 92 42.65 36.03 -5.04
N ASN A 93 41.42 35.94 -4.54
CA ASN A 93 41.17 35.90 -3.10
C ASN A 93 41.40 34.46 -2.62
N LEU A 94 42.23 34.34 -1.59
CA LEU A 94 42.61 33.08 -0.96
C LEU A 94 42.16 33.14 0.50
N PHE A 95 41.49 32.10 0.98
CA PHE A 95 41.16 32.01 2.40
C PHE A 95 42.16 31.08 3.12
N GLU A 96 42.55 29.95 2.50
CA GLU A 96 43.71 29.12 2.85
C GLU A 96 44.22 28.33 1.61
N GLY A 97 45.51 27.99 1.58
CA GLY A 97 46.05 26.92 0.70
C GLY A 97 46.86 27.34 -0.53
N ASP A 98 47.24 26.32 -1.30
CA ASP A 98 47.96 26.43 -2.57
C ASP A 98 47.06 27.06 -3.63
N SER A 99 47.61 27.91 -4.51
CA SER A 99 46.86 28.53 -5.59
C SER A 99 47.62 28.50 -6.90
N SER A 100 46.92 28.41 -8.03
CA SER A 100 47.54 28.58 -9.33
C SER A 100 46.74 29.52 -10.23
N PHE A 101 47.44 30.24 -11.08
CA PHE A 101 46.83 31.11 -12.08
C PHE A 101 47.67 31.14 -13.34
N SER A 102 47.04 31.37 -14.48
CA SER A 102 47.73 31.62 -15.74
C SER A 102 47.14 32.75 -16.52
N ARG A 103 48.00 33.39 -17.30
CA ARG A 103 47.61 34.46 -18.21
C ARG A 103 48.45 34.45 -19.46
N ILE A 104 47.85 34.97 -20.52
CA ILE A 104 48.61 35.42 -21.68
C ILE A 104 49.13 36.83 -21.39
N LEU A 105 50.43 37.02 -21.49
CA LEU A 105 51.13 38.30 -21.29
C LEU A 105 51.47 38.95 -22.62
N GLN A 106 51.72 40.26 -22.58
CA GLN A 106 52.29 41.01 -23.68
C GLN A 106 53.82 40.98 -23.56
N LEU A 107 54.49 40.54 -24.62
CA LEU A 107 55.95 40.42 -24.67
C LEU A 107 56.62 41.79 -24.44
N GLY A 108 57.61 41.81 -23.56
CA GLY A 108 58.38 43.02 -23.25
C GLY A 108 57.72 43.98 -22.27
N GLU A 109 56.51 43.71 -21.79
CA GLU A 109 55.84 44.53 -20.78
C GLU A 109 56.28 44.16 -19.35
N GLN A 110 56.15 45.13 -18.43
CA GLN A 110 56.49 44.97 -17.02
C GLN A 110 55.26 44.52 -16.22
N TYR A 111 55.45 43.52 -15.36
CA TYR A 111 54.41 42.92 -14.54
C TYR A 111 54.82 42.87 -13.08
N TYR A 112 53.80 42.93 -12.21
CA TYR A 112 53.95 42.83 -10.76
C TYR A 112 52.98 41.81 -10.18
N ILE A 113 53.46 41.04 -9.22
CA ILE A 113 52.65 40.13 -8.39
C ILE A 113 52.69 40.70 -6.98
N GLN A 114 51.54 41.10 -6.46
CA GLN A 114 51.35 41.48 -5.07
C GLN A 114 50.72 40.30 -4.33
N ILE A 115 51.34 39.91 -3.23
CA ILE A 115 50.90 38.83 -2.36
C ILE A 115 50.55 39.46 -1.02
N LEU A 116 49.29 39.35 -0.61
CA LEU A 116 48.79 39.83 0.67
C LEU A 116 48.63 38.66 1.64
N SER A 117 49.05 38.83 2.88
CA SER A 117 48.82 37.85 3.95
C SER A 117 47.64 38.27 4.83
N SER A 118 46.87 37.27 5.31
CA SER A 118 45.84 37.47 6.34
C SER A 118 46.42 37.79 7.73
N SER A 119 47.72 37.58 7.93
CA SER A 119 48.39 37.76 9.23
C SER A 119 49.57 38.75 9.15
N ASN A 120 49.80 39.48 10.24
CA ASN A 120 51.00 40.34 10.39
C ASN A 120 52.21 39.57 10.96
N ASN A 121 52.05 38.27 11.25
CA ASN A 121 53.11 37.43 11.75
C ASN A 121 53.86 36.86 10.54
N GLY A 122 55.08 37.36 10.30
CA GLY A 122 55.84 36.97 9.11
C GLY A 122 56.05 35.45 9.00
N GLY A 123 56.06 34.95 7.77
CA GLY A 123 56.19 33.52 7.48
C GLY A 123 56.64 33.23 6.05
N TYR A 124 56.87 31.95 5.77
CA TYR A 124 57.37 31.49 4.47
C TYR A 124 56.23 31.11 3.52
N PHE A 125 56.44 31.39 2.24
CA PHE A 125 55.65 30.83 1.13
C PHE A 125 56.59 30.37 0.01
N LYS A 126 56.14 29.41 -0.80
CA LYS A 126 56.86 28.98 -2.00
C LYS A 126 56.13 29.48 -3.22
N LEU A 127 56.88 30.03 -4.17
CA LEU A 127 56.36 30.48 -5.45
C LEU A 127 57.10 29.80 -6.58
N PHE A 128 56.34 29.37 -7.57
CA PHE A 128 56.84 28.86 -8.84
C PHE A 128 56.17 29.67 -9.96
N CYS A 129 56.98 30.44 -10.69
CA CYS A 129 56.53 31.15 -11.89
C CYS A 129 57.08 30.43 -13.11
N SER A 130 56.27 30.25 -14.14
CA SER A 130 56.67 29.64 -15.40
C SER A 130 56.28 30.49 -16.59
N ASN A 131 57.13 30.46 -17.60
CA ASN A 131 56.94 31.07 -18.90
C ASN A 131 56.64 30.04 -20.02
N GLN A 132 56.40 28.78 -19.66
CA GLN A 132 56.08 27.70 -20.59
C GLN A 132 54.56 27.50 -20.76
N SER A 133 54.16 26.86 -21.86
CA SER A 133 52.76 26.47 -22.11
C SER A 133 52.29 25.43 -21.09
N LYS A 134 51.06 25.57 -20.61
CA LYS A 134 50.41 24.58 -19.75
C LYS A 134 49.93 23.36 -20.56
N SER A 135 49.91 22.20 -19.92
CA SER A 135 49.04 21.09 -20.35
C SER A 135 47.86 20.96 -19.40
N SER A 136 46.72 20.56 -19.93
CA SER A 136 45.54 20.20 -19.13
C SER A 136 45.88 19.06 -18.17
N VAL A 137 45.34 19.13 -16.95
CA VAL A 137 45.33 18.00 -16.03
C VAL A 137 44.30 17.02 -16.52
N ASN A 138 44.72 15.81 -16.87
CA ASN A 138 43.77 14.72 -17.08
C ASN A 138 43.45 14.11 -15.71
N LEU A 139 42.46 14.68 -15.02
CA LEU A 139 41.82 14.00 -13.90
C LEU A 139 41.21 12.70 -14.42
N GLN A 140 41.57 11.57 -13.80
CA GLN A 140 40.88 10.32 -14.09
C GLN A 140 39.46 10.44 -13.56
N CYS A 141 38.51 10.48 -14.49
CA CYS A 141 37.11 10.37 -14.15
C CYS A 141 36.81 8.93 -13.80
N GLY A 142 35.96 8.73 -12.79
CA GLY A 142 35.34 7.44 -12.55
C GLY A 142 34.80 6.86 -13.85
N ILE A 143 34.89 5.54 -14.00
CA ILE A 143 34.34 4.88 -15.19
C ILE A 143 32.82 5.12 -15.17
N LEU A 144 32.28 5.59 -16.29
CA LEU A 144 30.84 5.55 -16.53
C LEU A 144 30.40 4.09 -16.43
N THR A 145 29.79 3.72 -15.33
CA THR A 145 29.14 2.44 -15.20
C THR A 145 27.78 2.52 -15.89
N PRO A 146 27.22 1.39 -16.35
CA PRO A 146 25.85 1.36 -16.85
C PRO A 146 24.83 1.95 -15.86
N CYS A 147 25.17 1.97 -14.56
CA CYS A 147 24.31 2.42 -13.48
C CYS A 147 24.40 3.93 -13.19
N ASN A 148 25.54 4.56 -13.49
CA ASN A 148 25.84 5.92 -13.08
C ASN A 148 25.98 6.83 -14.30
N ILE A 149 25.16 7.88 -14.35
CA ILE A 149 25.14 8.82 -15.46
C ILE A 149 26.09 10.01 -15.25
N ASN A 150 26.73 10.14 -14.07
CA ASN A 150 27.82 11.08 -13.83
C ASN A 150 29.08 10.37 -13.29
N PRO A 151 30.26 10.52 -13.92
CA PRO A 151 31.47 9.98 -13.35
C PRO A 151 31.94 10.89 -12.19
N ASN A 152 32.09 10.37 -10.97
CA ASN A 152 32.76 11.10 -9.89
C ASN A 152 34.27 11.17 -10.21
N PRO A 153 34.93 12.34 -10.19
CA PRO A 153 36.38 12.44 -10.36
C PRO A 153 37.14 11.77 -9.20
N TYR A 154 38.25 11.10 -9.49
CA TYR A 154 39.18 10.63 -8.46
C TYR A 154 40.07 11.79 -8.00
N PHE A 155 39.58 12.60 -7.05
CA PHE A 155 40.28 13.79 -6.57
C PHE A 155 41.71 13.49 -6.06
N ASN A 156 41.93 12.30 -5.48
CA ASN A 156 43.24 11.87 -4.96
C ASN A 156 44.31 11.64 -6.06
N ASP A 157 43.93 11.47 -7.32
CA ASP A 157 44.87 11.26 -8.44
C ASP A 157 45.58 12.57 -8.87
N LEU A 158 45.11 13.72 -8.38
CA LEU A 158 45.85 14.99 -8.48
C LEU A 158 47.18 14.96 -7.73
N SER A 159 47.32 14.04 -6.77
CA SER A 159 48.45 14.00 -5.86
C SER A 159 49.76 13.64 -6.55
N SER A 160 49.84 12.68 -7.49
CA SER A 160 51.14 12.19 -7.97
C SER A 160 51.88 13.21 -8.85
N ASP A 161 51.19 13.81 -9.82
CA ASP A 161 51.83 14.67 -10.83
C ASP A 161 52.04 16.10 -10.32
N LEU A 162 51.10 16.62 -9.50
CA LEU A 162 51.24 17.93 -8.85
C LEU A 162 52.30 17.90 -7.74
N ILE A 163 52.38 16.81 -6.96
CA ILE A 163 53.43 16.64 -5.93
C ILE A 163 54.80 16.43 -6.57
N ALA A 164 54.91 15.73 -7.71
CA ALA A 164 56.17 15.58 -8.45
C ALA A 164 56.71 16.93 -8.96
N ALA A 165 55.84 17.79 -9.49
CA ALA A 165 56.19 19.16 -9.91
C ALA A 165 56.58 20.06 -8.72
N LEU A 166 55.88 19.95 -7.58
CA LEU A 166 56.13 20.74 -6.37
C LEU A 166 57.38 20.32 -5.58
N ASN A 167 57.77 19.04 -5.64
CA ASN A 167 58.94 18.50 -4.94
C ASN A 167 60.25 18.57 -5.76
N GLY A 168 60.23 19.18 -6.95
CA GLY A 168 61.43 19.44 -7.75
C GLY A 168 62.09 18.18 -8.35
N ALA A 169 61.40 17.05 -8.38
CA ALA A 169 61.92 15.77 -8.85
C ALA A 169 61.52 15.50 -10.31
N SER A 170 62.31 16.07 -11.24
CA SER A 170 62.47 15.71 -12.67
C SER A 170 61.46 16.21 -13.74
N LEU A 171 62.07 16.76 -14.81
CA LEU A 171 61.63 16.96 -16.20
C LEU A 171 60.41 17.87 -16.53
N LEU A 172 60.63 19.19 -16.46
CA LEU A 172 60.72 20.13 -17.60
C LEU A 172 59.75 20.09 -18.81
N GLN A 173 58.53 19.52 -18.77
CA GLN A 173 57.66 19.63 -19.95
C GLN A 173 56.23 20.13 -19.82
N ASN A 174 55.62 20.28 -18.65
CA ASN A 174 54.22 20.72 -18.63
C ASN A 174 53.79 21.28 -17.26
N LEU A 175 53.37 22.55 -17.20
CA LEU A 175 52.66 23.05 -16.03
C LEU A 175 51.22 22.58 -16.04
N ILE A 176 50.78 22.13 -14.86
CA ILE A 176 49.43 21.67 -14.56
C ILE A 176 48.54 22.90 -14.31
N GLN A 177 47.42 23.01 -15.03
CA GLN A 177 46.37 24.01 -14.79
C GLN A 177 45.60 23.64 -13.51
N ASP A 178 45.20 24.58 -12.65
CA ASP A 178 44.15 24.24 -11.66
C ASP A 178 42.96 23.66 -12.46
N PRO A 179 42.54 22.40 -12.18
CA PRO A 179 41.47 21.76 -12.95
C PRO A 179 40.19 22.60 -12.99
N MET A 180 39.98 23.46 -11.99
CA MET A 180 38.82 24.36 -11.88
C MET A 180 39.17 25.84 -12.18
N GLY A 181 40.39 26.16 -12.63
CA GLY A 181 41.03 27.48 -12.45
C GLY A 181 41.19 28.41 -13.67
N SER A 182 40.45 28.25 -14.76
CA SER A 182 40.50 29.23 -15.87
C SER A 182 39.13 29.75 -16.27
N GLY A 183 39.03 31.06 -16.47
CA GLY A 183 37.82 31.80 -16.90
C GLY A 183 37.31 31.48 -18.31
N SER A 184 37.49 30.26 -18.80
CA SER A 184 36.82 29.72 -19.98
C SER A 184 36.79 28.19 -19.84
N TYR A 185 35.66 27.68 -19.33
CA TYR A 185 35.20 26.29 -19.35
C TYR A 185 36.25 25.18 -19.10
N SER A 186 36.71 25.00 -17.85
CA SER A 186 37.41 23.78 -17.44
C SER A 186 36.45 22.85 -16.70
N ASP A 187 35.80 21.94 -17.43
CA ASP A 187 34.96 20.89 -16.86
C ASP A 187 35.83 19.74 -16.34
N VAL A 188 35.60 19.31 -15.11
CA VAL A 188 36.32 18.20 -14.48
C VAL A 188 35.34 17.07 -14.23
N CYS A 189 35.38 16.01 -15.04
CA CYS A 189 34.47 14.87 -14.89
C CYS A 189 33.00 15.31 -14.76
N ASN A 190 32.61 16.28 -15.59
CA ASN A 190 31.29 16.93 -15.64
C ASN A 190 30.94 17.87 -14.48
N TRP A 191 31.90 18.23 -13.61
CA TRP A 191 31.77 19.31 -12.64
C TRP A 191 32.26 20.63 -13.23
N ARG A 192 31.50 21.72 -13.00
CA ARG A 192 31.86 23.06 -13.46
C ARG A 192 31.84 24.08 -12.33
N LYS A 193 32.80 25.01 -12.39
CA LYS A 193 32.92 26.16 -11.49
C LYS A 193 31.87 27.25 -11.76
N TYR A 194 31.11 27.64 -10.72
CA TYR A 194 30.21 28.78 -10.67
C TYR A 194 30.54 29.70 -9.49
N SER A 195 30.77 30.99 -9.76
CA SER A 195 31.01 32.03 -8.74
C SER A 195 32.10 31.74 -7.70
N GLY A 196 33.19 31.05 -8.07
CA GLY A 196 34.34 30.81 -7.17
C GLY A 196 34.57 29.35 -6.77
N SER A 197 33.62 28.45 -7.07
CA SER A 197 33.62 27.04 -6.64
C SER A 197 32.90 26.11 -7.63
N PRO A 198 33.02 24.76 -7.55
CA PRO A 198 33.71 24.05 -6.50
C PRO A 198 35.23 24.23 -6.63
N GLN A 199 35.90 24.17 -5.50
CA GLN A 199 37.35 24.14 -5.41
C GLN A 199 37.80 22.74 -5.04
N ILE A 200 39.06 22.44 -5.32
CA ILE A 200 39.68 21.19 -4.87
C ILE A 200 40.59 21.55 -3.71
N PHE A 201 40.36 20.91 -2.56
CA PHE A 201 41.17 21.12 -1.37
C PHE A 201 42.04 19.91 -1.05
N LYS A 202 43.26 20.15 -0.55
CA LYS A 202 44.19 19.13 -0.07
C LYS A 202 44.24 19.09 1.45
N GLU A 203 43.94 17.94 2.04
CA GLU A 203 44.13 17.69 3.46
C GLU A 203 45.59 17.40 3.84
N ALA A 204 45.90 17.55 5.14
CA ALA A 204 47.21 17.22 5.71
C ALA A 204 47.62 15.75 5.53
N ASN A 205 46.65 14.84 5.41
CA ASN A 205 46.87 13.41 5.13
C ASN A 205 47.19 13.11 3.66
N GLY A 206 47.15 14.12 2.78
CA GLY A 206 47.41 13.99 1.35
C GLY A 206 46.19 13.72 0.47
N ASN A 207 44.99 13.55 1.05
CA ASN A 207 43.75 13.37 0.30
C ASN A 207 43.24 14.69 -0.27
N TYR A 208 42.49 14.60 -1.35
CA TYR A 208 41.86 15.72 -2.02
C TYR A 208 40.34 15.52 -2.09
N TYR A 209 39.58 16.59 -1.93
CA TYR A 209 38.11 16.57 -1.98
C TYR A 209 37.56 17.79 -2.71
N MET A 210 36.32 17.66 -3.20
CA MET A 210 35.57 18.82 -3.66
C MET A 210 35.07 19.61 -2.46
N TYR A 211 35.27 20.91 -2.50
CA TYR A 211 34.96 21.80 -1.39
C TYR A 211 34.18 23.02 -1.90
N MET A 212 33.19 23.46 -1.11
CA MET A 212 32.36 24.64 -1.38
C MET A 212 32.12 25.45 -0.11
N TRP A 213 31.95 26.77 -0.27
CA TRP A 213 31.85 27.73 0.82
C TRP A 213 30.49 28.43 0.95
N SER A 214 30.14 28.84 2.18
CA SER A 214 29.04 29.78 2.46
C SER A 214 29.50 30.91 3.39
N HIS A 215 29.14 32.15 3.05
CA HIS A 215 29.47 33.33 3.85
C HIS A 215 28.29 34.29 4.02
N ASN A 216 28.15 34.89 5.20
CA ASN A 216 27.23 35.99 5.45
C ASN A 216 27.97 37.27 5.87
N TRP A 217 28.16 38.20 4.92
CA TRP A 217 28.74 39.52 5.21
C TRP A 217 27.66 40.59 5.22
N GLY A 218 27.44 41.22 6.37
CA GLY A 218 26.53 42.37 6.47
C GLY A 218 25.06 42.07 6.12
N GLY A 219 24.61 40.82 6.28
CA GLY A 219 23.25 40.40 5.96
C GLY A 219 23.04 39.93 4.51
N PHE A 220 24.10 39.88 3.70
CA PHE A 220 24.07 39.31 2.36
C PHE A 220 24.80 37.96 2.35
N SER A 221 24.07 36.87 2.06
CA SER A 221 24.65 35.55 1.90
C SER A 221 25.35 35.45 0.53
N GLN A 222 26.67 35.36 0.49
CA GLN A 222 27.39 34.89 -0.68
C GLN A 222 27.51 33.36 -0.59
N GLN A 223 26.95 32.68 -1.58
CA GLN A 223 26.89 31.22 -1.63
C GLN A 223 27.67 30.76 -2.85
N GLU A 224 28.59 29.82 -2.63
CA GLU A 224 29.29 29.16 -3.71
C GLU A 224 28.50 27.93 -4.18
N SER A 225 28.44 27.68 -5.49
CA SER A 225 27.72 26.53 -6.03
C SER A 225 28.50 25.83 -7.12
N ALA A 226 28.20 24.56 -7.36
CA ALA A 226 28.65 23.84 -8.54
C ALA A 226 27.59 23.88 -9.64
N TYR A 227 28.00 24.12 -10.90
CA TYR A 227 27.14 24.01 -12.09
C TYR A 227 27.39 22.69 -12.84
N ASN A 228 26.39 22.25 -13.59
CA ASN A 228 26.06 20.87 -13.95
C ASN A 228 26.86 20.17 -15.04
N LEU A 229 26.65 18.85 -15.01
CA LEU A 229 26.57 17.91 -16.11
C LEU A 229 25.99 18.53 -17.39
N LEU A 230 26.58 18.19 -18.54
CA LEU A 230 25.99 18.35 -19.88
C LEU A 230 26.19 19.73 -20.54
N THR A 231 27.42 20.09 -20.88
CA THR A 231 27.63 20.72 -22.20
C THR A 231 27.97 19.65 -23.21
N GLY A 232 27.09 19.48 -24.19
CA GLY A 232 27.30 18.58 -25.31
C GLY A 232 28.64 18.84 -26.03
N ASN A 233 29.11 17.76 -26.67
CA ASN A 233 30.00 17.71 -27.83
C ASN A 233 31.42 17.12 -27.69
N THR A 234 31.84 16.54 -26.56
CA THR A 234 33.18 15.88 -26.53
C THR A 234 33.22 14.43 -26.06
N VAL A 235 32.15 13.84 -25.53
CA VAL A 235 32.12 12.40 -25.21
C VAL A 235 30.93 11.71 -25.89
N PRO A 236 31.15 10.74 -26.80
CA PRO A 236 30.08 9.93 -27.37
C PRO A 236 29.35 9.15 -26.26
N GLY A 237 28.06 9.46 -26.04
CA GLY A 237 27.19 8.73 -25.09
C GLY A 237 26.61 9.53 -23.92
N GLY A 238 26.91 10.83 -23.77
CA GLY A 238 26.30 11.67 -22.73
C GLY A 238 24.81 11.97 -23.00
N LEU A 239 23.92 11.62 -22.06
CA LEU A 239 22.49 11.94 -22.12
C LEU A 239 22.29 13.45 -21.90
N GLY A 240 21.89 14.17 -22.95
CA GLY A 240 21.90 15.63 -22.98
C GLY A 240 20.93 16.41 -22.09
N ILE A 241 20.06 15.77 -21.27
CA ILE A 241 19.07 16.48 -20.43
C ILE A 241 18.67 15.60 -19.22
N VAL A 242 18.58 16.16 -18.00
CA VAL A 242 17.79 15.57 -16.89
C VAL A 242 16.32 15.83 -17.21
N ASN A 243 15.71 14.87 -17.88
CA ASN A 243 14.33 14.92 -18.41
C ASN A 243 13.37 14.13 -17.52
N ASN A 244 12.07 14.10 -17.88
CA ASN A 244 10.89 13.53 -17.18
C ASN A 244 10.96 12.06 -16.68
N TYR A 245 12.08 11.63 -16.12
CA TYR A 245 12.30 10.36 -15.43
C TYR A 245 12.62 10.61 -13.96
N SER A 246 12.77 9.52 -13.23
CA SER A 246 13.13 9.52 -11.82
C SER A 246 14.61 9.20 -11.65
N TYR A 247 15.23 9.87 -10.69
CA TYR A 247 16.65 9.80 -10.43
C TYR A 247 16.91 9.61 -8.93
N LYS A 248 17.96 8.85 -8.61
CA LYS A 248 18.52 8.69 -7.27
C LYS A 248 19.85 9.42 -7.22
N ILE A 249 19.99 10.37 -6.28
CA ILE A 249 21.26 11.00 -5.95
C ILE A 249 21.79 10.36 -4.67
N SER A 250 23.06 9.98 -4.67
CA SER A 250 23.82 9.49 -3.52
C SER A 250 25.12 10.28 -3.43
N PHE A 251 25.50 10.77 -2.25
CA PHE A 251 26.78 11.47 -2.07
C PHE A 251 27.27 11.34 -0.63
N LYS A 252 28.57 11.57 -0.44
CA LYS A 252 29.21 11.74 0.86
C LYS A 252 29.44 13.22 1.12
N TYR A 253 29.22 13.67 2.34
CA TYR A 253 29.55 15.02 2.73
C TYR A 253 30.06 15.11 4.17
N ARG A 254 30.77 16.18 4.49
CA ARG A 254 31.06 16.58 5.88
C ARG A 254 31.17 18.09 5.97
N GLU A 255 30.89 18.64 7.15
CA GLU A 255 31.22 20.02 7.43
C GLU A 255 32.74 20.16 7.53
N ARG A 256 33.30 21.28 7.10
CA ARG A 256 34.74 21.52 7.18
C ARG A 256 35.07 22.59 8.20
N ILE A 257 34.34 23.70 8.14
CA ILE A 257 34.42 24.80 9.10
C ILE A 257 33.02 25.02 9.63
N ASP A 258 32.91 25.04 10.96
CA ASP A 258 31.65 25.24 11.68
C ASP A 258 30.96 26.53 11.20
N GLY A 259 29.75 26.39 10.69
CA GLY A 259 28.95 27.53 10.24
C GLY A 259 28.03 27.26 9.06
N VAL A 260 27.98 26.05 8.49
CA VAL A 260 27.01 25.73 7.44
C VAL A 260 25.72 25.24 8.08
N GLU A 261 24.62 25.96 7.86
CA GLU A 261 23.33 25.60 8.47
C GLU A 261 22.51 24.64 7.59
N GLY A 262 22.87 24.51 6.30
CA GLY A 262 22.26 23.52 5.41
C GLY A 262 22.87 23.41 4.02
N LEU A 263 22.42 22.40 3.28
CA LEU A 263 22.79 22.10 1.90
C LEU A 263 21.56 22.10 1.00
N LYS A 264 21.62 22.80 -0.14
CA LYS A 264 20.56 22.81 -1.15
C LYS A 264 21.01 22.15 -2.44
N ILE A 265 20.09 21.38 -3.03
CA ILE A 265 20.24 20.83 -4.39
C ILE A 265 19.04 21.25 -5.23
N ILE A 266 19.30 21.86 -6.38
CA ILE A 266 18.30 22.44 -7.26
C ILE A 266 18.53 21.98 -8.70
N LEU A 267 17.45 21.68 -9.42
CA LEU A 267 17.48 21.53 -10.87
C LEU A 267 17.23 22.88 -11.54
N ASP A 268 18.09 23.25 -12.48
CA ASP A 268 18.05 24.54 -13.16
C ASP A 268 18.10 24.36 -14.69
N ASN A 269 17.54 25.33 -15.42
CA ASN A 269 17.44 25.30 -16.87
C ASN A 269 18.00 26.58 -17.52
N GLN A 270 18.80 27.37 -16.78
CA GLN A 270 19.38 28.62 -17.26
C GLN A 270 20.84 28.47 -17.70
N ASN A 271 21.16 29.10 -18.84
CA ASN A 271 22.55 29.40 -19.20
C ASN A 271 23.10 30.47 -18.22
N PRO A 272 24.25 30.28 -17.55
CA PRO A 272 24.58 30.99 -16.31
C PRO A 272 25.06 32.46 -16.49
N LEU A 273 24.81 33.07 -17.64
CA LEU A 273 25.29 34.43 -17.97
C LEU A 273 24.27 35.51 -17.58
N GLY A 274 23.96 35.61 -16.29
CA GLY A 274 23.50 36.83 -15.62
C GLY A 274 21.98 37.13 -15.62
N GLY A 275 21.43 37.34 -14.43
CA GLY A 275 20.17 38.07 -14.21
C GLY A 275 19.04 37.27 -13.54
N LEU A 276 18.54 37.81 -12.44
CA LEU A 276 17.44 37.31 -11.62
C LEU A 276 16.14 36.96 -12.39
N ILE A 277 15.57 35.80 -12.00
CA ILE A 277 14.14 35.45 -11.86
C ILE A 277 13.27 35.49 -13.13
N ASN A 278 12.99 34.32 -13.74
CA ASN A 278 11.71 33.93 -14.40
C ASN A 278 11.77 32.59 -15.20
N SER A 279 12.59 31.61 -14.81
CA SER A 279 12.66 30.29 -15.50
C SER A 279 12.31 29.15 -14.53
N PRO A 280 11.76 28.01 -14.99
CA PRO A 280 11.33 26.95 -14.08
C PRO A 280 12.54 26.29 -13.41
N GLN A 281 12.67 26.51 -12.11
CA GLN A 281 13.60 25.82 -11.21
C GLN A 281 12.82 24.82 -10.36
N GLN A 282 13.41 23.66 -10.09
CA GLN A 282 12.86 22.70 -9.13
C GLN A 282 13.87 22.49 -8.01
N GLN A 283 13.55 23.01 -6.83
CA GLN A 283 14.26 22.61 -5.63
C GLN A 283 13.95 21.13 -5.35
N ILE A 284 14.98 20.30 -5.27
CA ILE A 284 14.83 18.85 -5.05
C ILE A 284 15.36 18.40 -3.68
N LEU A 285 16.20 19.20 -3.03
CA LEU A 285 16.63 18.98 -1.65
C LEU A 285 16.84 20.31 -0.91
N ASP A 286 16.32 20.38 0.31
CA ASP A 286 16.69 21.36 1.34
C ASP A 286 17.06 20.58 2.60
N LEU A 287 18.36 20.44 2.86
CA LEU A 287 18.86 19.65 3.97
C LEU A 287 19.40 20.59 5.06
N PRO A 288 18.64 20.86 6.14
CA PRO A 288 19.17 21.57 7.29
C PRO A 288 20.19 20.66 8.00
N LEU A 289 21.43 21.14 8.09
CA LEU A 289 22.51 20.44 8.78
C LEU A 289 22.47 20.90 10.25
N GLY A 290 21.82 20.12 11.11
CA GLY A 290 21.95 20.29 12.56
C GLY A 290 23.38 19.96 13.03
N THR A 291 23.62 19.93 14.35
CA THR A 291 24.91 19.59 15.00
C THR A 291 25.43 18.15 14.76
N LEU A 292 24.95 17.47 13.71
CA LEU A 292 25.21 16.07 13.35
C LEU A 292 26.37 15.91 12.36
N ALA A 293 26.76 16.95 11.62
CA ALA A 293 27.98 16.90 10.81
C ALA A 293 29.18 17.17 11.74
N ASN A 294 30.06 16.19 11.89
CA ASN A 294 31.36 16.44 12.51
C ASN A 294 32.35 16.88 11.42
N SER A 295 33.31 17.73 11.75
CA SER A 295 34.38 18.10 10.82
C SER A 295 35.35 16.97 10.50
N GLN A 296 35.17 15.80 11.10
CA GLN A 296 36.13 14.70 11.09
C GLN A 296 35.67 13.45 10.32
N SER A 297 34.42 13.34 9.86
CA SER A 297 33.93 12.11 9.21
C SER A 297 32.88 12.39 8.13
N PHE A 298 33.03 11.73 6.98
CA PHE A 298 32.04 11.78 5.90
C PHE A 298 30.75 11.03 6.28
N THR A 299 29.61 11.64 5.97
CA THR A 299 28.27 11.09 6.11
C THR A 299 27.70 10.78 4.72
N ASN A 300 27.15 9.57 4.54
CA ASN A 300 26.44 9.22 3.30
C ASN A 300 25.01 9.79 3.33
N TYR A 301 24.56 10.34 2.21
CA TYR A 301 23.19 10.79 2.02
C TYR A 301 22.65 10.30 0.68
N GLU A 302 21.41 9.82 0.68
CA GLU A 302 20.72 9.36 -0.52
C GLU A 302 19.28 9.90 -0.56
N PHE A 303 18.82 10.31 -1.73
CA PHE A 303 17.42 10.68 -1.96
C PHE A 303 17.02 10.48 -3.42
N THR A 304 15.70 10.40 -3.67
CA THR A 304 15.13 10.25 -5.01
C THR A 304 14.30 11.46 -5.39
N PHE A 305 14.29 11.84 -6.66
CA PHE A 305 13.42 12.88 -7.20
C PHE A 305 12.91 12.50 -8.59
N THR A 306 11.81 13.12 -9.00
CA THR A 306 11.32 13.07 -10.39
C THR A 306 11.46 14.46 -10.98
N ALA A 307 12.16 14.56 -12.11
CA ALA A 307 12.29 15.80 -12.84
C ALA A 307 10.94 16.14 -13.47
N ASN A 308 10.42 17.34 -13.19
CA ASN A 308 9.13 17.78 -13.75
C ASN A 308 9.26 18.42 -15.16
N ASN A 309 10.50 18.58 -15.63
CA ASN A 309 10.84 19.21 -16.90
C ASN A 309 12.22 18.73 -17.36
N ASN A 310 12.68 19.27 -18.48
CA ASN A 310 14.03 19.14 -18.99
C ASN A 310 14.95 20.17 -18.33
N TYR A 311 15.91 19.68 -17.55
CA TYR A 311 16.89 20.49 -16.85
C TYR A 311 18.29 20.29 -17.44
N ASP A 312 18.97 21.43 -17.59
CA ASP A 312 20.34 21.53 -18.07
C ASP A 312 21.32 21.62 -16.89
N ALA A 313 20.79 21.81 -15.67
CA ALA A 313 21.56 21.95 -14.44
C ALA A 313 21.13 21.14 -13.20
N ILE A 314 22.09 20.63 -12.42
CA ILE A 314 21.99 20.30 -11.00
C ILE A 314 22.96 21.24 -10.28
N LEU A 315 22.42 22.14 -9.47
CA LEU A 315 23.15 23.06 -8.62
C LEU A 315 23.24 22.47 -7.21
N VAL A 316 24.45 22.43 -6.65
CA VAL A 316 24.69 22.05 -5.26
C VAL A 316 25.34 23.24 -4.57
N TYR A 317 24.77 23.73 -3.46
CA TYR A 317 25.38 24.80 -2.69
C TYR A 317 25.03 24.78 -1.19
N PRO A 318 25.98 25.09 -0.31
CA PRO A 318 25.73 25.30 1.11
C PRO A 318 25.08 26.67 1.37
N TYR A 319 24.23 26.77 2.39
CA TYR A 319 23.59 28.01 2.79
C TYR A 319 23.65 28.28 4.31
N GLN A 320 23.44 29.55 4.64
CA GLN A 320 23.25 30.09 5.99
C GLN A 320 21.95 30.92 6.01
N TYR A 321 21.16 30.87 7.10
CA TYR A 321 19.98 31.69 7.31
C TYR A 321 20.37 33.15 7.61
N SER A 322 19.54 34.09 7.15
CA SER A 322 19.76 35.52 7.39
C SER A 322 19.59 35.85 8.89
N GLY A 323 20.69 36.07 9.59
CA GLY A 323 20.69 36.46 11.01
C GLY A 323 21.85 35.91 11.84
N SER A 324 22.61 34.94 11.31
CA SER A 324 23.80 34.42 12.00
C SER A 324 24.91 35.50 12.07
N PRO A 325 25.70 35.56 13.18
CA PRO A 325 26.89 36.41 13.25
C PRO A 325 27.85 36.10 12.09
N GLN A 326 28.86 36.94 11.82
CA GLN A 326 29.82 36.71 10.72
C GLN A 326 30.59 35.39 10.91
N VAL A 327 29.99 34.29 10.47
CA VAL A 327 30.50 32.94 10.59
C VAL A 327 30.80 32.43 9.20
N TYR A 328 31.98 31.84 9.11
CA TYR A 328 32.60 31.34 7.91
C TYR A 328 32.36 29.83 7.90
N GLY A 329 31.57 29.28 6.95
CA GLY A 329 31.24 27.85 6.93
C GLY A 329 31.53 27.18 5.58
N GLY A 330 32.01 25.93 5.60
CA GLY A 330 32.31 25.18 4.37
C GLY A 330 31.93 23.71 4.44
N ILE A 331 31.64 23.11 3.27
CA ILE A 331 31.26 21.69 3.13
C ILE A 331 32.17 20.99 2.12
N ASP A 332 32.67 19.81 2.50
CA ASP A 332 33.34 18.90 1.57
C ASP A 332 32.33 17.89 1.04
N ILE A 333 32.36 17.60 -0.26
CA ILE A 333 31.53 16.60 -0.94
C ILE A 333 32.41 15.59 -1.68
N ASP A 334 32.03 14.32 -1.59
CA ASP A 334 32.67 13.21 -2.31
C ASP A 334 31.61 12.18 -2.77
N ASP A 335 31.99 11.22 -3.60
CA ASP A 335 31.16 10.11 -4.09
C ASP A 335 29.77 10.52 -4.61
N PHE A 336 29.67 11.64 -5.34
CA PHE A 336 28.40 12.06 -5.92
C PHE A 336 28.01 11.15 -7.09
N VAL A 337 26.88 10.46 -6.95
CA VAL A 337 26.36 9.46 -7.88
C VAL A 337 24.92 9.79 -8.21
N LEU A 338 24.61 9.89 -9.49
CA LEU A 338 23.30 10.11 -10.08
C LEU A 338 22.94 8.88 -10.90
N GLN A 339 21.83 8.24 -10.53
CA GLN A 339 21.33 7.04 -11.21
C GLN A 339 19.91 7.31 -11.71
N ARG A 340 19.63 6.95 -12.96
CA ARG A 340 18.27 6.99 -13.49
C ARG A 340 17.58 5.66 -13.20
N PHE A 341 16.30 5.71 -12.81
CA PHE A 341 15.47 4.53 -12.61
C PHE A 341 14.03 4.78 -13.08
N GLU A 342 13.23 3.71 -13.14
CA GLU A 342 11.79 3.76 -13.42
C GLU A 342 10.98 3.59 -12.14
N LEU A 343 10.06 4.52 -11.86
CA LEU A 343 9.08 4.38 -10.78
C LEU A 343 8.02 3.37 -11.20
N LEU A 344 7.93 2.26 -10.46
CA LEU A 344 6.87 1.29 -10.63
C LEU A 344 6.05 1.20 -9.34
N PRO A 345 4.71 1.26 -9.41
CA PRO A 345 3.88 1.11 -8.24
C PRO A 345 4.03 -0.32 -7.70
N ILE A 346 4.28 -0.43 -6.39
CA ILE A 346 4.14 -1.71 -5.71
C ILE A 346 2.66 -2.09 -5.78
N THR A 347 2.38 -3.26 -6.34
CA THR A 347 1.01 -3.76 -6.41
C THR A 347 0.71 -4.53 -5.14
N LEU A 348 -0.25 -4.03 -4.36
CA LEU A 348 -0.92 -4.83 -3.34
C LEU A 348 -1.95 -5.69 -4.06
N THR A 349 -1.67 -7.00 -4.14
CA THR A 349 -2.52 -7.88 -4.95
C THR A 349 -3.91 -8.07 -4.34
N TRP A 350 -4.07 -7.91 -3.02
CA TRP A 350 -5.34 -8.15 -2.32
C TRP A 350 -5.52 -7.31 -1.04
N GLY A 351 -6.69 -6.65 -0.90
CA GLY A 351 -7.17 -6.01 0.33
C GLY A 351 -6.57 -4.62 0.64
N LYS A 352 -7.03 -3.99 1.73
CA LYS A 352 -6.35 -2.87 2.40
C LYS A 352 -5.68 -3.40 3.66
N PRO A 353 -4.41 -3.04 3.98
CA PRO A 353 -3.78 -3.52 5.19
C PRO A 353 -4.45 -2.95 6.44
N CYS A 354 -4.94 -3.85 7.30
CA CYS A 354 -5.55 -3.52 8.57
C CYS A 354 -4.65 -3.97 9.72
N GLU A 355 -4.76 -3.34 10.89
CA GLU A 355 -4.01 -3.72 12.08
C GLU A 355 -4.20 -5.22 12.38
N MET A 356 -3.13 -5.91 12.81
CA MET A 356 -3.11 -7.35 13.12
C MET A 356 -3.59 -8.32 12.01
N GLN A 357 -3.75 -7.86 10.76
CA GLN A 357 -3.93 -8.76 9.63
C GLN A 357 -2.57 -9.25 9.10
N ALA A 358 -2.52 -10.52 8.73
CA ALA A 358 -1.31 -11.21 8.28
C ALA A 358 -1.37 -11.53 6.78
N ASN A 359 -0.19 -11.74 6.19
CA ASN A 359 0.03 -12.26 4.84
C ASN A 359 -0.46 -11.36 3.70
N PHE A 360 -0.26 -10.04 3.80
CA PHE A 360 -0.47 -9.15 2.66
C PHE A 360 0.60 -9.38 1.61
N THR A 361 0.16 -9.65 0.37
CA THR A 361 1.08 -9.88 -0.74
C THR A 361 1.38 -8.57 -1.45
N PHE A 362 2.61 -8.10 -1.30
CA PHE A 362 3.15 -6.99 -2.09
C PHE A 362 3.96 -7.57 -3.23
N SER A 363 3.74 -7.02 -4.42
CA SER A 363 4.30 -7.56 -5.66
C SER A 363 4.88 -6.47 -6.55
N MET A 364 5.98 -6.82 -7.19
CA MET A 364 6.56 -6.09 -8.31
C MET A 364 6.45 -6.95 -9.58
N PRO A 365 6.43 -6.32 -10.78
CA PRO A 365 6.48 -7.07 -12.04
C PRO A 365 7.65 -8.06 -12.04
N ASN A 366 7.43 -9.28 -12.53
CA ASN A 366 8.51 -10.27 -12.62
C ASN A 366 9.32 -10.02 -13.90
N THR A 367 10.36 -9.20 -13.79
CA THR A 367 11.26 -8.89 -14.91
C THR A 367 12.49 -9.80 -14.88
N PRO A 368 12.83 -10.50 -15.98
CA PRO A 368 14.03 -11.33 -16.06
C PRO A 368 15.30 -10.56 -15.71
N ASN A 369 16.23 -11.21 -14.99
CA ASN A 369 17.53 -10.64 -14.55
C ASN A 369 17.45 -9.43 -13.61
N ILE A 370 16.29 -9.21 -12.99
CA ILE A 370 16.11 -8.21 -11.93
C ILE A 370 15.99 -8.90 -10.57
N THR A 371 16.76 -8.43 -9.61
CA THR A 371 16.72 -8.85 -8.20
C THR A 371 16.05 -7.76 -7.37
N TYR A 372 15.03 -8.13 -6.58
CA TYR A 372 14.28 -7.18 -5.75
C TYR A 372 14.76 -7.22 -4.30
N THR A 373 15.06 -6.05 -3.74
CA THR A 373 15.39 -5.86 -2.33
C THR A 373 14.29 -5.03 -1.68
N TRP A 374 13.68 -5.57 -0.63
CA TRP A 374 12.55 -4.95 0.06
C TRP A 374 13.01 -4.31 1.37
N PHE A 375 12.56 -3.08 1.61
CA PHE A 375 12.82 -2.33 2.83
C PHE A 375 11.51 -2.09 3.54
N LEU A 376 11.40 -2.63 4.76
CA LEU A 376 10.22 -2.49 5.59
C LEU A 376 10.41 -1.42 6.67
N PRO A 377 9.32 -0.75 7.05
CA PRO A 377 9.29 0.08 8.25
C PRO A 377 9.30 -0.78 9.52
N ASN A 378 9.71 -0.19 10.65
CA ASN A 378 9.87 -0.90 11.94
C ASN A 378 8.59 -1.58 12.48
N ASN A 379 7.41 -1.18 12.02
CA ASN A 379 6.11 -1.74 12.42
C ASN A 379 5.59 -2.87 11.48
N ALA A 380 6.39 -3.31 10.50
CA ALA A 380 6.07 -4.38 9.57
C ALA A 380 7.15 -5.47 9.56
N VAL A 381 6.76 -6.72 9.29
CA VAL A 381 7.69 -7.87 9.21
C VAL A 381 7.40 -8.69 7.96
N ILE A 382 8.44 -9.06 7.20
CA ILE A 382 8.32 -10.04 6.11
C ILE A 382 8.16 -11.42 6.75
N THR A 383 7.07 -12.10 6.44
CA THR A 383 6.81 -13.46 6.93
C THR A 383 7.20 -14.53 5.93
N ASN A 384 7.23 -14.22 4.63
CA ASN A 384 7.68 -15.15 3.61
C ASN A 384 8.11 -14.45 2.31
N TYR A 385 8.99 -15.09 1.56
CA TYR A 385 9.33 -14.73 0.18
C TYR A 385 8.74 -15.79 -0.75
N TYR A 386 7.74 -15.41 -1.56
CA TYR A 386 7.12 -16.36 -2.49
C TYR A 386 7.96 -16.50 -3.78
N ALA A 387 8.65 -15.44 -4.22
CA ALA A 387 9.46 -15.44 -5.45
C ALA A 387 10.49 -14.28 -5.56
N ALA A 388 10.94 -13.67 -4.45
CA ALA A 388 11.78 -12.45 -4.38
C ALA A 388 11.12 -11.16 -4.93
N ASN A 389 10.43 -11.20 -6.06
CA ASN A 389 9.59 -10.09 -6.57
C ASN A 389 8.25 -9.94 -5.82
N ASN A 390 7.92 -10.92 -4.95
CA ASN A 390 6.74 -10.95 -4.11
C ASN A 390 7.12 -11.27 -2.66
N ILE A 391 6.57 -10.48 -1.73
CA ILE A 391 6.73 -10.69 -0.28
C ILE A 391 5.37 -10.79 0.41
N TRP A 392 5.35 -11.53 1.53
CA TRP A 392 4.25 -11.48 2.50
C TRP A 392 4.64 -10.63 3.69
N VAL A 393 3.77 -9.68 4.05
CA VAL A 393 4.02 -8.74 5.14
C VAL A 393 2.91 -8.85 6.19
N ASN A 394 3.33 -8.88 7.45
CA ASN A 394 2.46 -8.75 8.62
C ASN A 394 2.65 -7.37 9.26
N TRP A 395 1.55 -6.77 9.71
CA TRP A 395 1.53 -5.49 10.41
C TRP A 395 1.38 -5.72 11.91
N ASN A 396 2.37 -5.29 12.70
CA ASN A 396 2.39 -5.53 14.14
C ASN A 396 1.63 -4.44 14.92
N ASN A 397 1.66 -3.18 14.45
CA ASN A 397 1.03 -2.03 15.12
C ASN A 397 0.35 -1.09 14.09
N ALA A 398 -0.69 -0.35 14.50
CA ALA A 398 -1.29 0.76 13.75
C ALA A 398 -0.31 1.93 13.47
N GLY A 399 -0.58 2.73 12.43
CA GLY A 399 0.24 3.87 12.01
C GLY A 399 0.25 4.18 10.50
N ILE A 400 1.21 5.01 10.10
CA ILE A 400 1.54 5.25 8.68
C ILE A 400 2.92 4.65 8.46
N ALA A 401 3.05 3.81 7.43
CA ALA A 401 4.31 3.17 7.14
C ALA A 401 4.50 2.97 5.65
N THR A 402 5.72 3.20 5.17
CA THR A 402 6.04 3.09 3.74
C THR A 402 6.91 1.87 3.51
N ILE A 403 6.40 0.94 2.70
CA ILE A 403 7.20 -0.16 2.14
C ILE A 403 7.93 0.39 0.93
N LYS A 404 9.22 0.08 0.81
CA LYS A 404 10.04 0.44 -0.34
C LYS A 404 10.62 -0.82 -0.97
N VAL A 405 10.84 -0.77 -2.28
CA VAL A 405 11.50 -1.85 -3.02
C VAL A 405 12.44 -1.28 -4.06
N GLU A 406 13.63 -1.86 -4.13
CA GLU A 406 14.63 -1.60 -5.17
C GLU A 406 14.76 -2.83 -6.07
N GLY A 407 14.54 -2.69 -7.37
CA GLY A 407 14.83 -3.71 -8.38
C GLY A 407 16.16 -3.42 -9.06
N ARG A 408 17.13 -4.33 -8.94
CA ARG A 408 18.48 -4.18 -9.47
C ARG A 408 18.82 -5.21 -10.54
N ASP A 409 19.55 -4.81 -11.57
CA ASP A 409 20.02 -5.74 -12.61
C ASP A 409 21.26 -6.55 -12.17
N GLN A 410 21.78 -7.37 -13.07
CA GLN A 410 23.00 -8.18 -12.88
C GLN A 410 24.28 -7.35 -12.61
N ASN A 411 24.30 -6.07 -12.99
CA ASN A 411 25.41 -5.15 -12.72
C ASN A 411 25.18 -4.36 -11.41
N ASN A 412 24.15 -4.71 -10.64
CA ASN A 412 23.70 -4.04 -9.43
C ASN A 412 23.16 -2.61 -9.67
N CYS A 413 22.77 -2.28 -10.90
CA CYS A 413 22.17 -0.99 -11.25
C CYS A 413 20.73 -0.90 -10.76
N LEU A 414 20.34 0.22 -10.15
CA LEU A 414 18.95 0.47 -9.79
C LEU A 414 18.12 0.68 -11.07
N ILE A 415 17.23 -0.26 -11.38
CA ILE A 415 16.34 -0.19 -12.55
C ILE A 415 14.94 0.25 -12.13
N TYR A 416 14.44 -0.33 -11.03
CA TYR A 416 13.10 -0.04 -10.53
C TYR A 416 13.16 0.45 -9.09
N TYR A 417 12.30 1.41 -8.80
CA TYR A 417 12.02 1.83 -7.43
C TYR A 417 10.52 1.88 -7.23
N GLY A 418 10.05 1.27 -6.14
CA GLY A 418 8.64 1.31 -5.76
C GLY A 418 8.50 1.75 -4.32
N GLU A 419 7.48 2.56 -4.05
CA GLU A 419 7.04 2.88 -2.69
C GLU A 419 5.55 2.64 -2.56
N TYR A 420 5.14 2.17 -1.39
CA TYR A 420 3.74 2.03 -1.03
C TYR A 420 3.54 2.43 0.42
N THR A 421 2.83 3.53 0.62
CA THR A 421 2.46 4.00 1.96
C THR A 421 1.18 3.33 2.40
N VAL A 422 1.30 2.46 3.39
CA VAL A 422 0.19 1.91 4.15
C VAL A 422 -0.21 2.91 5.22
N ASN A 423 -1.49 3.29 5.23
CA ASN A 423 -2.10 3.95 6.37
C ASN A 423 -3.02 2.94 7.06
N ASN A 424 -2.50 2.32 8.13
CA ASN A 424 -3.25 1.46 9.05
C ASN A 424 -3.59 2.18 10.36
N ASP A 425 -3.50 3.51 10.39
CA ASP A 425 -3.96 4.31 11.51
C ASP A 425 -5.49 4.48 11.45
N ASP A 426 -6.19 3.89 12.42
CA ASP A 426 -7.63 4.00 12.61
C ASP A 426 -8.07 5.38 13.15
N ASN A 427 -7.27 6.43 12.94
CA ASN A 427 -7.62 7.80 13.32
C ASN A 427 -8.65 8.43 12.36
N CYS A 428 -9.72 7.68 12.07
CA CYS A 428 -10.78 8.15 11.18
C CYS A 428 -11.64 9.25 11.80
N VAL A 429 -11.57 9.45 13.12
CA VAL A 429 -12.33 10.50 13.81
C VAL A 429 -11.44 11.30 14.77
N PRO A 430 -10.94 12.48 14.34
CA PRO A 430 -10.25 13.39 15.24
C PRO A 430 -11.22 13.86 16.34
N ASN A 431 -10.72 13.99 17.58
CA ASN A 431 -11.47 14.41 18.77
C ASN A 431 -12.48 13.40 19.34
N ALA A 432 -12.40 12.11 18.97
CA ALA A 432 -13.20 11.07 19.61
C ALA A 432 -12.76 10.81 21.07
N THR A 433 -13.71 10.52 21.96
CA THR A 433 -13.40 9.95 23.27
C THR A 433 -12.98 8.49 23.10
N ILE A 434 -11.78 8.13 23.53
CA ILE A 434 -11.19 6.80 23.29
C ILE A 434 -11.38 5.90 24.52
N TYR A 435 -12.07 4.78 24.33
CA TYR A 435 -12.14 3.67 25.27
C TYR A 435 -11.29 2.51 24.73
N ASN A 436 -10.07 2.37 25.23
CA ASN A 436 -9.13 1.35 24.76
C ASN A 436 -9.01 0.20 25.76
N SER A 437 -9.49 -0.98 25.37
CA SER A 437 -9.39 -2.23 26.14
C SER A 437 -9.92 -2.11 27.58
N LEU A 438 -11.00 -1.34 27.75
CA LEU A 438 -11.61 -1.06 29.04
C LEU A 438 -12.73 -2.05 29.37
N THR A 439 -13.02 -2.18 30.65
CA THR A 439 -14.23 -2.87 31.12
C THR A 439 -15.44 -1.92 31.14
N ALA A 440 -16.66 -2.44 31.25
CA ALA A 440 -17.85 -1.61 31.40
C ALA A 440 -17.80 -0.84 32.73
N SER A 441 -17.29 -1.43 33.80
CA SER A 441 -17.09 -0.74 35.08
C SER A 441 -16.15 0.46 34.97
N ASP A 442 -15.07 0.36 34.18
CA ASP A 442 -14.18 1.48 33.86
C ASP A 442 -14.92 2.58 33.06
N ILE A 443 -15.66 2.20 32.02
CA ILE A 443 -16.44 3.14 31.18
C ILE A 443 -17.47 3.88 32.02
N ILE A 444 -18.17 3.18 32.91
CA ILE A 444 -19.15 3.76 33.84
C ILE A 444 -18.48 4.80 34.75
N THR A 445 -17.30 4.47 35.28
CA THR A 445 -16.53 5.39 36.12
C THR A 445 -16.13 6.65 35.37
N LEU A 446 -15.64 6.50 34.14
CA LEU A 446 -15.30 7.61 33.24
C LEU A 446 -16.53 8.45 32.85
N ASN A 447 -17.71 7.82 32.82
CA ASN A 447 -19.00 8.43 32.54
C ASN A 447 -19.73 8.90 33.82
N GLY A 448 -18.97 9.34 34.84
CA GLY A 448 -19.53 9.93 36.07
C GLY A 448 -20.35 8.95 36.92
N GLY A 449 -20.10 7.65 36.83
CA GLY A 449 -20.83 6.60 37.55
C GLY A 449 -22.12 6.13 36.88
N SER A 450 -22.42 6.57 35.65
CA SER A 450 -23.64 6.19 34.92
C SER A 450 -23.42 4.97 34.02
N SER A 451 -24.31 3.96 34.14
CA SER A 451 -24.42 2.81 33.22
C SER A 451 -24.97 3.17 31.83
N VAL A 452 -25.43 4.40 31.64
CA VAL A 452 -25.93 4.90 30.36
C VAL A 452 -24.89 5.82 29.73
N LEU A 453 -24.24 5.31 28.70
CA LEU A 453 -23.38 6.07 27.80
C LEU A 453 -24.24 6.73 26.71
N THR A 454 -24.33 8.05 26.77
CA THR A 454 -25.07 8.88 25.82
C THR A 454 -24.26 10.12 25.47
N THR A 455 -24.05 10.38 24.19
CA THR A 455 -23.30 11.55 23.72
C THR A 455 -23.56 11.83 22.24
N ASN A 456 -23.42 13.11 21.88
CA ASN A 456 -23.41 13.55 20.47
C ASN A 456 -21.98 13.64 19.91
N SER A 457 -20.96 13.52 20.77
CA SER A 457 -19.56 13.52 20.35
C SER A 457 -19.12 12.10 19.94
N PRO A 458 -18.23 11.96 18.96
CA PRO A 458 -17.76 10.66 18.54
C PRO A 458 -17.08 9.88 19.68
N ILE A 459 -17.37 8.60 19.76
CA ILE A 459 -16.71 7.65 20.66
C ILE A 459 -15.88 6.68 19.82
N LYS A 460 -14.72 6.26 20.32
CA LYS A 460 -13.90 5.20 19.71
C LYS A 460 -13.65 4.08 20.71
N PHE A 461 -14.12 2.87 20.41
CA PHE A 461 -13.70 1.64 21.09
C PHE A 461 -12.52 1.02 20.35
N ALA A 462 -11.43 0.77 21.08
CA ALA A 462 -10.25 0.08 20.58
C ALA A 462 -9.93 -1.15 21.43
N GLY A 463 -9.37 -2.19 20.80
CA GLY A 463 -9.05 -3.45 21.48
C GLY A 463 -10.30 -4.22 21.95
N ILE A 464 -10.22 -4.85 23.12
CA ILE A 464 -11.30 -5.69 23.67
C ILE A 464 -12.02 -4.95 24.79
N THR A 465 -13.28 -4.59 24.55
CA THR A 465 -14.18 -4.05 25.58
C THR A 465 -14.91 -5.19 26.28
N VAL A 466 -14.77 -5.30 27.61
CA VAL A 466 -15.41 -6.35 28.41
C VAL A 466 -16.60 -5.79 29.18
N ILE A 467 -17.80 -6.30 28.95
CA ILE A 467 -19.02 -5.89 29.66
C ILE A 467 -19.16 -6.74 30.93
N ASP A 468 -18.45 -6.30 31.98
CA ASP A 468 -18.46 -6.86 33.33
C ASP A 468 -19.53 -6.22 34.24
N GLU A 469 -20.15 -5.14 33.78
CA GLU A 469 -21.33 -4.48 34.36
C GLU A 469 -22.34 -4.14 33.26
N ASP A 470 -23.62 -4.01 33.62
CA ASP A 470 -24.66 -3.65 32.65
C ASP A 470 -24.35 -2.28 32.02
N LEU A 471 -24.26 -2.21 30.70
CA LEU A 471 -23.89 -1.01 29.95
C LEU A 471 -24.89 -0.71 28.85
N TRP A 472 -25.34 0.54 28.78
CA TRP A 472 -26.33 1.01 27.81
C TRP A 472 -25.69 2.08 26.93
N ILE A 473 -25.55 1.80 25.63
CA ILE A 473 -25.15 2.77 24.61
C ILE A 473 -26.43 3.32 23.99
N TYR A 474 -26.73 4.59 24.27
CA TYR A 474 -28.03 5.18 23.96
C TYR A 474 -27.89 6.48 23.16
N ASN A 475 -28.54 6.54 22.00
CA ASN A 475 -28.53 7.69 21.09
C ASN A 475 -27.13 8.18 20.67
N CYS A 476 -26.14 7.28 20.63
CA CYS A 476 -24.79 7.59 20.17
C CYS A 476 -24.72 7.38 18.65
N THR A 477 -24.77 8.46 17.87
CA THR A 477 -24.85 8.38 16.40
C THR A 477 -23.51 8.09 15.71
N ASP A 478 -22.40 8.11 16.44
CA ASP A 478 -21.04 7.95 15.91
C ASP A 478 -20.13 7.17 16.89
N VAL A 479 -20.37 5.85 16.98
CA VAL A 479 -19.55 4.92 17.77
C VAL A 479 -18.61 4.17 16.83
N ASN A 480 -17.35 4.59 16.84
CA ASN A 480 -16.29 4.04 16.02
C ASN A 480 -15.67 2.82 16.67
N MET A 481 -15.56 1.75 15.90
CA MET A 481 -14.87 0.53 16.27
C MET A 481 -13.54 0.49 15.53
N ALA A 482 -12.43 0.49 16.26
CA ALA A 482 -11.11 0.30 15.66
C ALA A 482 -11.01 -1.11 15.02
N SER A 483 -10.00 -1.31 14.18
CA SER A 483 -9.75 -2.57 13.51
C SER A 483 -9.62 -3.71 14.52
N ASN A 484 -10.34 -4.81 14.26
CA ASN A 484 -10.48 -5.96 15.15
C ASN A 484 -10.96 -5.64 16.59
N ALA A 485 -11.50 -4.45 16.84
CA ALA A 485 -12.14 -4.17 18.12
C ALA A 485 -13.26 -5.18 18.38
N LYS A 486 -13.37 -5.61 19.62
CA LYS A 486 -14.28 -6.68 20.04
C LYS A 486 -14.99 -6.29 21.32
N VAL A 487 -16.30 -6.53 21.39
CA VAL A 487 -17.06 -6.38 22.63
C VAL A 487 -17.46 -7.76 23.14
N VAL A 488 -17.15 -8.07 24.40
CA VAL A 488 -17.47 -9.36 25.03
C VAL A 488 -18.39 -9.14 26.21
N VAL A 489 -19.57 -9.76 26.19
CA VAL A 489 -20.55 -9.68 27.28
C VAL A 489 -20.33 -10.84 28.26
N MET A 490 -20.02 -10.50 29.51
CA MET A 490 -19.76 -11.50 30.55
C MET A 490 -21.05 -12.20 31.02
N PRO A 491 -20.95 -13.40 31.61
CA PRO A 491 -22.12 -14.11 32.15
C PRO A 491 -22.92 -13.26 33.14
N GLY A 492 -24.24 -13.21 32.97
CA GLY A 492 -25.16 -12.47 33.85
C GLY A 492 -25.21 -10.96 33.60
N LYS A 493 -24.48 -10.46 32.60
CA LYS A 493 -24.43 -9.04 32.24
C LYS A 493 -25.13 -8.77 30.92
N THR A 494 -25.54 -7.51 30.74
CA THR A 494 -26.30 -7.05 29.59
C THR A 494 -25.63 -5.86 28.92
N LEU A 495 -25.40 -5.98 27.61
CA LEU A 495 -25.13 -4.83 26.75
C LEU A 495 -26.41 -4.42 26.04
N ARG A 496 -26.83 -3.16 26.20
CA ARG A 496 -27.96 -2.59 25.47
C ARG A 496 -27.48 -1.50 24.52
N ILE A 497 -27.92 -1.54 23.27
CA ILE A 497 -27.63 -0.55 22.23
C ILE A 497 -28.96 -0.06 21.67
N SER A 498 -29.22 1.24 21.74
CA SER A 498 -30.48 1.81 21.25
C SER A 498 -30.27 3.15 20.58
N GLY A 499 -30.92 3.37 19.43
CA GLY A 499 -30.83 4.65 18.70
C GLY A 499 -29.41 5.00 18.25
N SER A 500 -28.50 4.02 18.16
CA SER A 500 -27.06 4.26 18.03
C SER A 500 -26.50 3.68 16.73
N THR A 501 -25.35 4.19 16.28
CA THR A 501 -24.62 3.68 15.11
C THR A 501 -23.24 3.21 15.54
N LEU A 502 -22.99 1.91 15.44
CA LEU A 502 -21.67 1.31 15.61
C LEU A 502 -21.10 0.97 14.23
N HIS A 503 -19.88 1.44 13.95
CA HIS A 503 -19.27 1.21 12.66
C HIS A 503 -17.74 1.09 12.73
N GLY A 504 -17.19 0.35 11.78
CA GLY A 504 -15.75 0.37 11.51
C GLY A 504 -15.30 1.72 10.93
N CYS A 505 -14.02 2.01 11.11
CA CYS A 505 -13.35 3.12 10.42
C CYS A 505 -13.04 2.73 8.96
N THR A 506 -11.77 2.40 8.68
CA THR A 506 -11.30 2.01 7.35
C THR A 506 -10.97 0.53 7.25
N CYS A 507 -11.29 -0.22 8.29
CA CYS A 507 -11.10 -1.66 8.45
C CYS A 507 -12.26 -2.26 9.24
N PRO A 508 -12.62 -3.54 9.01
CA PRO A 508 -13.70 -4.15 9.75
C PRO A 508 -13.26 -4.46 11.17
N TRP A 509 -14.16 -4.24 12.12
CA TRP A 509 -14.01 -4.69 13.50
C TRP A 509 -14.54 -6.13 13.66
N ASP A 510 -14.28 -6.77 14.79
CA ASP A 510 -14.66 -8.18 14.95
C ASP A 510 -16.17 -8.32 15.16
N GLY A 511 -16.70 -7.81 16.28
CA GLY A 511 -18.11 -7.99 16.63
C GLY A 511 -18.47 -7.82 18.10
N ILE A 512 -19.73 -8.07 18.42
CA ILE A 512 -20.29 -8.11 19.78
C ILE A 512 -20.63 -9.55 20.14
N PHE A 513 -20.09 -10.06 21.23
CA PHE A 513 -20.12 -11.48 21.57
C PHE A 513 -20.84 -11.73 22.90
N ALA A 514 -21.86 -12.59 22.87
CA ALA A 514 -22.46 -13.22 24.05
C ALA A 514 -22.15 -14.72 24.01
N GLU A 515 -21.19 -15.18 24.81
CA GLU A 515 -20.65 -16.55 24.74
C GLU A 515 -21.08 -17.47 25.90
N SER A 516 -22.04 -17.00 26.71
CA SER A 516 -22.61 -17.72 27.85
C SER A 516 -24.13 -17.66 27.81
N SER A 517 -24.81 -18.69 28.31
CA SER A 517 -26.29 -18.75 28.35
C SER A 517 -26.95 -17.68 29.21
N THR A 518 -26.17 -16.93 30.00
CA THR A 518 -26.66 -15.83 30.84
C THR A 518 -26.16 -14.46 30.39
N ALA A 519 -25.31 -14.39 29.35
CA ALA A 519 -24.90 -13.12 28.74
C ALA A 519 -26.01 -12.63 27.79
N SER A 520 -26.26 -11.31 27.78
CA SER A 520 -27.39 -10.72 27.04
C SER A 520 -26.98 -9.54 26.16
N ILE A 521 -27.40 -9.56 24.89
CA ILE A 521 -27.23 -8.45 23.93
C ILE A 521 -28.61 -7.94 23.51
N ILE A 522 -28.90 -6.67 23.71
CA ILE A 522 -30.17 -6.05 23.30
C ILE A 522 -29.86 -4.91 22.34
N ILE A 523 -30.36 -4.98 21.10
CA ILE A 523 -30.13 -3.95 20.08
C ILE A 523 -31.47 -3.52 19.50
N THR A 524 -31.78 -2.23 19.57
CA THR A 524 -33.05 -1.69 19.06
C THR A 524 -32.82 -0.42 18.28
N ASN A 525 -33.50 -0.25 17.14
CA ASN A 525 -33.48 1.00 16.37
C ASN A 525 -32.05 1.55 16.14
N SER A 526 -31.12 0.69 15.76
CA SER A 526 -29.69 1.00 15.69
C SER A 526 -29.13 0.60 14.33
N THR A 527 -27.93 1.08 14.01
CA THR A 527 -27.18 0.66 12.83
C THR A 527 -25.87 0.01 13.26
N ILE A 528 -25.64 -1.22 12.84
CA ILE A 528 -24.41 -1.96 13.10
C ILE A 528 -23.77 -2.26 11.75
N ARG A 529 -22.59 -1.71 11.48
CA ARG A 529 -21.97 -1.82 10.16
C ARG A 529 -20.47 -2.08 10.17
N ASP A 530 -19.99 -2.56 9.03
CA ASP A 530 -18.58 -2.80 8.74
C ASP A 530 -17.90 -3.76 9.74
N ALA A 531 -18.61 -4.78 10.21
CA ALA A 531 -18.11 -5.81 11.12
C ALA A 531 -17.90 -7.17 10.45
N ARG A 532 -16.90 -7.94 10.87
CA ARG A 532 -16.74 -9.34 10.45
C ARG A 532 -17.93 -10.19 10.92
N ASN A 533 -18.29 -10.05 12.19
CA ASN A 533 -19.36 -10.78 12.86
C ASN A 533 -20.16 -9.82 13.74
N ALA A 534 -21.05 -9.00 13.16
CA ALA A 534 -21.68 -7.88 13.87
C ALA A 534 -22.26 -8.26 15.24
N VAL A 535 -23.01 -9.37 15.32
CA VAL A 535 -23.42 -9.98 16.59
C VAL A 535 -23.18 -11.49 16.56
N VAL A 536 -22.59 -12.01 17.64
CA VAL A 536 -22.34 -13.43 17.85
C VAL A 536 -23.01 -13.90 19.13
N SER A 537 -23.88 -14.90 19.01
CA SER A 537 -24.42 -15.65 20.13
C SER A 537 -23.82 -17.06 20.13
N SER A 538 -23.17 -17.42 21.23
CA SER A 538 -22.64 -18.77 21.48
C SER A 538 -23.14 -19.31 22.81
N ASN A 539 -23.28 -20.64 22.93
CA ASN A 539 -23.73 -21.31 24.16
C ASN A 539 -25.07 -20.78 24.70
N LYS A 540 -26.01 -20.48 23.80
CA LYS A 540 -27.31 -19.83 24.11
C LYS A 540 -27.22 -18.41 24.68
N GLY A 541 -26.19 -17.64 24.33
CA GLY A 541 -26.17 -16.20 24.60
C GLY A 541 -27.47 -15.55 24.13
N TYR A 542 -28.15 -14.86 25.05
CA TYR A 542 -29.42 -14.23 24.72
C TYR A 542 -29.17 -13.02 23.82
N PHE A 543 -30.02 -12.87 22.80
CA PHE A 543 -30.09 -11.64 22.04
C PHE A 543 -31.53 -11.23 21.80
N ASN A 544 -31.77 -9.92 21.78
CA ASN A 544 -33.02 -9.32 21.36
C ASN A 544 -32.72 -8.17 20.41
N ILE A 545 -32.95 -8.40 19.12
CA ILE A 545 -32.59 -7.48 18.05
C ILE A 545 -33.85 -7.07 17.31
N THR A 546 -34.16 -5.78 17.36
CA THR A 546 -35.37 -5.23 16.74
C THR A 546 -35.05 -3.97 15.95
N THR A 547 -35.69 -3.82 14.79
CA THR A 547 -35.64 -2.57 14.01
C THR A 547 -34.21 -2.08 13.73
N THR A 548 -33.27 -3.00 13.53
CA THR A 548 -31.83 -2.70 13.43
C THR A 548 -31.33 -2.89 12.00
N ASN A 549 -30.45 -2.00 11.56
CA ASN A 549 -29.84 -2.06 10.24
C ASN A 549 -28.43 -2.66 10.33
N PHE A 550 -28.26 -3.85 9.76
CA PHE A 550 -26.97 -4.51 9.54
C PHE A 550 -26.47 -4.19 8.14
N VAL A 551 -25.44 -3.36 8.04
CA VAL A 551 -24.94 -2.86 6.74
C VAL A 551 -23.49 -3.27 6.54
N ASN A 552 -23.15 -3.84 5.38
CA ASN A 552 -21.78 -4.20 5.00
C ASN A 552 -21.03 -5.13 5.99
N ASN A 553 -21.76 -5.89 6.80
CA ASN A 553 -21.17 -6.89 7.68
C ASN A 553 -20.92 -8.18 6.90
N LYS A 554 -19.79 -8.87 7.15
CA LYS A 554 -19.57 -10.21 6.55
C LYS A 554 -20.62 -11.19 7.03
N ILE A 555 -20.89 -11.19 8.34
CA ILE A 555 -22.05 -11.85 8.94
C ILE A 555 -22.79 -10.84 9.82
N GLY A 556 -24.09 -10.65 9.58
CA GLY A 556 -24.93 -9.77 10.39
C GLY A 556 -25.21 -10.34 11.79
N LEU A 557 -25.66 -11.59 11.85
CA LEU A 557 -25.88 -12.33 13.11
C LEU A 557 -25.39 -13.77 12.97
N TRP A 558 -24.55 -14.20 13.90
CA TRP A 558 -24.07 -15.58 13.97
C TRP A 558 -24.55 -16.24 15.27
N VAL A 559 -25.48 -17.19 15.13
CA VAL A 559 -25.95 -18.04 16.24
C VAL A 559 -25.24 -19.39 16.12
N ARG A 560 -24.36 -19.71 17.06
CA ARG A 560 -23.51 -20.91 16.96
C ARG A 560 -23.42 -21.67 18.27
N ARG A 561 -23.08 -22.96 18.17
CA ARG A 561 -22.65 -23.83 19.27
C ARG A 561 -23.61 -23.81 20.45
N TYR A 562 -24.56 -24.73 20.43
CA TYR A 562 -25.16 -25.23 21.65
C TYR A 562 -24.89 -26.73 21.79
N ASN A 563 -23.87 -27.10 22.56
CA ASN A 563 -23.51 -28.50 22.81
C ASN A 563 -23.83 -28.88 24.27
N PRO A 564 -25.11 -29.07 24.66
CA PRO A 564 -25.39 -29.56 25.99
C PRO A 564 -24.82 -30.98 26.17
N PRO A 565 -24.23 -31.28 27.34
CA PRO A 565 -23.83 -32.65 27.66
C PRO A 565 -25.06 -33.56 27.56
N TRP A 566 -24.90 -34.70 26.90
CA TRP A 566 -25.94 -35.72 26.79
C TRP A 566 -26.26 -36.25 28.18
N ILE A 567 -27.47 -35.98 28.66
CA ILE A 567 -28.01 -36.58 29.88
C ILE A 567 -28.92 -37.72 29.42
N PRO A 568 -28.52 -38.99 29.64
CA PRO A 568 -29.41 -40.13 29.45
C PRO A 568 -30.66 -39.91 30.31
N ASP A 569 -31.85 -40.05 29.74
CA ASP A 569 -33.12 -39.82 30.46
C ASP A 569 -33.47 -40.94 31.48
N GLY A 570 -32.52 -41.83 31.77
CA GLY A 570 -32.71 -42.99 32.64
C GLY A 570 -33.53 -44.13 32.01
N SER A 571 -34.12 -43.93 30.83
CA SER A 571 -34.94 -44.91 30.09
C SER A 571 -34.31 -45.37 28.77
N GLY A 572 -33.08 -44.93 28.49
CA GLY A 572 -32.39 -45.20 27.22
C GLY A 572 -32.71 -44.19 26.12
N GLY A 573 -33.47 -43.14 26.42
CA GLY A 573 -33.69 -41.97 25.57
C GLY A 573 -32.77 -40.80 25.93
N TYR A 574 -32.93 -39.71 25.18
CA TYR A 574 -32.08 -38.52 25.29
C TYR A 574 -32.92 -37.29 25.57
N ILE A 575 -32.51 -36.50 26.56
CA ILE A 575 -33.15 -35.22 26.85
C ILE A 575 -32.83 -34.25 25.70
N ALA A 576 -33.87 -33.68 25.08
CA ALA A 576 -33.68 -32.70 24.02
C ALA A 576 -32.91 -31.47 24.57
N PRO A 577 -31.95 -30.92 23.81
CA PRO A 577 -31.35 -29.62 24.13
C PRO A 577 -32.47 -28.57 24.32
N PRO A 578 -32.41 -27.66 25.30
CA PRO A 578 -33.36 -26.56 25.39
C PRO A 578 -33.19 -25.59 24.22
N GLU A 579 -34.32 -25.12 23.71
CA GLU A 579 -34.45 -24.24 22.54
C GLU A 579 -33.65 -22.92 22.71
N HIS A 580 -33.21 -22.35 21.59
CA HIS A 580 -32.55 -21.04 21.58
C HIS A 580 -33.60 -19.94 21.69
N ASN A 581 -33.51 -19.09 22.72
CA ASN A 581 -34.51 -18.06 23.05
C ASN A 581 -34.19 -16.66 22.51
N GLY A 582 -33.21 -16.55 21.61
CA GLY A 582 -32.91 -15.30 20.91
C GLY A 582 -34.06 -14.83 20.02
N TYR A 583 -34.19 -13.51 19.86
CA TYR A 583 -35.28 -12.87 19.12
C TYR A 583 -34.73 -11.87 18.08
N ILE A 584 -35.20 -11.96 16.83
CA ILE A 584 -34.81 -11.08 15.72
C ILE A 584 -36.03 -10.74 14.85
N SER A 585 -36.41 -9.46 14.79
CA SER A 585 -37.54 -8.99 13.98
C SER A 585 -37.37 -7.54 13.50
N GLY A 586 -38.10 -7.15 12.45
CA GLY A 586 -38.11 -5.79 11.91
C GLY A 586 -36.77 -5.25 11.40
N SER A 587 -35.76 -6.10 11.25
CA SER A 587 -34.37 -5.70 11.01
C SER A 587 -33.97 -5.86 9.55
N THR A 588 -33.01 -5.06 9.08
CA THR A 588 -32.54 -5.10 7.69
C THR A 588 -31.09 -5.60 7.64
N PHE A 589 -30.80 -6.51 6.71
CA PHE A 589 -29.46 -7.02 6.40
C PHE A 589 -29.15 -6.66 4.95
N THR A 590 -28.15 -5.81 4.72
CA THR A 590 -27.86 -5.35 3.35
C THR A 590 -26.40 -5.08 3.07
N LYS A 591 -26.08 -5.14 1.78
CA LYS A 591 -24.84 -4.65 1.18
C LYS A 591 -25.12 -3.34 0.44
N ASN A 592 -24.37 -2.29 0.76
CA ASN A 592 -24.35 -1.07 -0.04
C ASN A 592 -23.41 -1.23 -1.24
N THR A 593 -23.84 -0.74 -2.40
CA THR A 593 -22.99 -0.62 -3.59
C THR A 593 -21.89 0.42 -3.33
N GLY A 594 -20.63 0.10 -3.64
CA GLY A 594 -19.51 1.05 -3.53
C GLY A 594 -18.43 0.73 -2.50
N ILE A 595 -18.56 -0.32 -1.69
CA ILE A 595 -17.48 -0.77 -0.80
C ILE A 595 -16.93 -2.13 -1.28
N SER A 596 -16.02 -2.07 -2.25
CA SER A 596 -15.14 -3.18 -2.63
C SER A 596 -13.82 -3.02 -1.88
N GLY A 597 -13.61 -3.75 -0.80
CA GLY A 597 -12.29 -3.72 -0.14
C GLY A 597 -12.16 -4.40 1.23
N PHE A 598 -13.24 -4.62 1.97
CA PHE A 598 -13.12 -5.13 3.35
C PHE A 598 -12.90 -6.64 3.46
N TYR A 599 -13.49 -7.43 2.57
CA TYR A 599 -13.42 -8.87 2.61
C TYR A 599 -12.77 -9.35 1.31
N SER A 600 -11.51 -9.79 1.44
CA SER A 600 -10.65 -10.25 0.34
C SER A 600 -11.08 -11.61 -0.23
N ASP A 601 -11.98 -12.32 0.43
CA ASP A 601 -12.44 -13.63 -0.01
C ASP A 601 -13.63 -13.45 -0.96
N VAL A 602 -13.32 -13.37 -2.26
CA VAL A 602 -14.30 -13.46 -3.37
C VAL A 602 -15.19 -14.72 -3.30
N ASN A 603 -14.87 -15.68 -2.43
CA ASN A 603 -15.64 -16.91 -2.23
C ASN A 603 -16.58 -16.88 -0.99
N GLU A 604 -16.49 -15.86 -0.13
CA GLU A 604 -17.34 -15.71 1.06
C GLU A 604 -18.02 -14.33 1.04
N GLY A 605 -19.02 -14.19 0.19
CA GLY A 605 -19.93 -13.06 0.16
C GLY A 605 -20.70 -12.86 1.47
N LEU A 606 -21.24 -11.64 1.60
CA LEU A 606 -21.93 -11.20 2.82
C LEU A 606 -23.16 -12.06 3.09
N THR A 607 -23.33 -12.47 4.34
CA THR A 607 -24.44 -13.29 4.82
C THR A 607 -25.24 -12.55 5.88
N GLY A 608 -26.57 -12.58 5.78
CA GLY A 608 -27.44 -11.94 6.77
C GLY A 608 -27.35 -12.63 8.13
N ILE A 609 -27.84 -13.87 8.21
CA ILE A 609 -27.82 -14.69 9.42
C ILE A 609 -27.14 -16.03 9.16
N VAL A 610 -26.24 -16.45 10.05
CA VAL A 610 -25.67 -17.79 10.09
C VAL A 610 -26.16 -18.53 11.33
N VAL A 611 -26.66 -19.74 11.17
CA VAL A 611 -27.09 -20.64 12.25
C VAL A 611 -26.31 -21.94 12.16
N ASP A 612 -25.54 -22.28 13.20
CA ASP A 612 -24.68 -23.47 13.20
C ASP A 612 -24.79 -24.27 14.50
N THR A 613 -25.25 -25.52 14.38
CA THR A 613 -25.40 -26.46 15.49
C THR A 613 -26.29 -25.90 16.60
N VAL A 614 -27.52 -25.51 16.22
CA VAL A 614 -28.53 -24.91 17.09
C VAL A 614 -29.82 -25.72 17.05
N TYR A 615 -30.33 -26.05 18.24
CA TYR A 615 -31.65 -26.67 18.36
C TYR A 615 -32.73 -25.61 18.51
N LYS A 616 -33.65 -25.60 17.54
CA LYS A 616 -34.82 -24.73 17.45
C LYS A 616 -34.51 -23.26 17.64
N PHE A 617 -34.46 -22.56 16.53
CA PHE A 617 -34.33 -21.11 16.48
C PHE A 617 -35.30 -20.53 15.46
N THR A 618 -35.96 -19.44 15.81
CA THR A 618 -36.91 -18.75 14.92
C THR A 618 -36.30 -17.44 14.42
N ILE A 619 -36.35 -17.24 13.10
CA ILE A 619 -35.97 -16.00 12.43
C ILE A 619 -37.23 -15.30 11.94
N GLY A 620 -37.44 -14.09 12.44
CA GLY A 620 -38.65 -13.30 12.23
C GLY A 620 -39.71 -13.56 13.30
N ASP A 621 -40.78 -12.75 13.26
CA ASP A 621 -41.85 -12.80 14.24
C ASP A 621 -43.01 -13.63 13.70
N PHE A 622 -43.31 -14.75 14.36
CA PHE A 622 -44.42 -15.64 13.98
C PHE A 622 -45.80 -15.13 14.41
N ASN A 623 -45.87 -14.09 15.26
CA ASN A 623 -47.11 -13.51 15.78
C ASN A 623 -47.59 -12.31 14.96
N THR A 624 -46.69 -11.60 14.27
CA THR A 624 -47.05 -10.45 13.42
C THR A 624 -46.14 -10.33 12.21
N SER A 625 -46.74 -10.00 11.06
CA SER A 625 -46.01 -9.67 9.83
C SER A 625 -45.52 -8.23 9.77
N THR A 626 -45.91 -7.36 10.72
CA THR A 626 -45.50 -5.94 10.73
C THR A 626 -44.01 -5.76 10.98
N ASN A 627 -43.38 -6.70 11.68
CA ASN A 627 -41.95 -6.68 12.01
C ASN A 627 -41.16 -7.57 11.06
N THR A 628 -41.33 -7.36 9.74
CA THR A 628 -40.64 -8.13 8.71
C THR A 628 -39.14 -7.88 8.76
N ASN A 629 -38.30 -8.92 8.71
CA ASN A 629 -36.88 -8.73 8.43
C ASN A 629 -36.62 -8.68 6.92
N TYR A 630 -35.72 -7.81 6.49
CA TYR A 630 -35.36 -7.60 5.09
C TYR A 630 -33.92 -8.05 4.84
N PHE A 631 -33.70 -8.86 3.80
CA PHE A 631 -32.39 -9.34 3.38
C PHE A 631 -32.16 -8.93 1.92
N SER A 632 -31.18 -8.08 1.65
CA SER A 632 -30.99 -7.53 0.30
C SER A 632 -29.54 -7.42 -0.16
N ASN A 633 -29.29 -7.74 -1.44
CA ASN A 633 -27.96 -7.64 -2.08
C ASN A 633 -26.87 -8.49 -1.40
N LEU A 634 -27.25 -9.67 -0.88
CA LEU A 634 -26.38 -10.60 -0.16
C LEU A 634 -26.07 -11.83 -1.02
N GLN A 635 -25.04 -12.59 -0.65
CA GLN A 635 -24.84 -13.94 -1.21
C GLN A 635 -25.82 -14.94 -0.60
N TYR A 636 -25.99 -14.85 0.72
CA TYR A 636 -26.93 -15.67 1.48
C TYR A 636 -27.77 -14.77 2.39
N GLY A 637 -29.10 -14.94 2.34
CA GLY A 637 -29.97 -14.31 3.34
C GLY A 637 -29.79 -14.99 4.70
N VAL A 638 -30.09 -16.28 4.75
CA VAL A 638 -29.88 -17.15 5.91
C VAL A 638 -29.10 -18.40 5.50
N LYS A 639 -27.99 -18.66 6.21
CA LYS A 639 -27.16 -19.86 6.04
C LYS A 639 -27.25 -20.76 7.27
N ILE A 640 -27.58 -22.04 7.07
CA ILE A 640 -27.91 -22.98 8.14
C ILE A 640 -27.02 -24.22 8.03
N LYS A 641 -26.47 -24.64 9.17
CA LYS A 641 -25.67 -25.86 9.31
C LYS A 641 -26.15 -26.66 10.50
N LYS A 642 -26.44 -27.95 10.29
CA LYS A 642 -26.75 -28.92 11.36
C LYS A 642 -27.73 -28.37 12.44
N SER A 643 -28.81 -27.70 12.03
CA SER A 643 -29.71 -26.95 12.93
C SER A 643 -31.20 -27.14 12.61
N ASP A 644 -32.05 -26.94 13.62
CA ASP A 644 -33.51 -26.84 13.47
C ASP A 644 -33.92 -25.36 13.50
N VAL A 645 -34.40 -24.86 12.36
CA VAL A 645 -34.66 -23.44 12.15
C VAL A 645 -36.03 -23.22 11.50
N SER A 646 -36.75 -22.25 12.05
CA SER A 646 -38.00 -21.75 11.51
C SER A 646 -37.83 -20.32 11.00
N ILE A 647 -38.31 -20.03 9.79
CA ILE A 647 -38.17 -18.74 9.12
C ILE A 647 -39.56 -18.24 8.73
N TYR A 648 -40.02 -17.17 9.37
CA TYR A 648 -41.37 -16.62 9.18
C TYR A 648 -41.33 -15.11 9.03
N ASN A 649 -42.16 -14.55 8.14
CA ASN A 649 -42.33 -13.11 7.98
C ASN A 649 -41.02 -12.38 7.65
N ASN A 650 -40.31 -12.90 6.65
CA ASN A 650 -39.09 -12.30 6.13
C ASN A 650 -39.22 -12.00 4.63
N SER A 651 -38.46 -11.01 4.17
CA SER A 651 -38.35 -10.63 2.77
C SER A 651 -36.91 -10.74 2.29
N PHE A 652 -36.69 -11.50 1.23
CA PHE A 652 -35.41 -11.71 0.59
C PHE A 652 -35.45 -11.10 -0.81
N SER A 653 -34.51 -10.21 -1.14
CA SER A 653 -34.43 -9.57 -2.45
C SER A 653 -32.99 -9.52 -2.97
N ASN A 654 -32.80 -9.65 -4.29
CA ASN A 654 -31.49 -9.53 -4.93
C ASN A 654 -30.42 -10.41 -4.28
N ILE A 655 -30.75 -11.68 -3.99
CA ILE A 655 -29.78 -12.64 -3.44
C ILE A 655 -29.02 -13.27 -4.62
N MET A 656 -27.97 -12.55 -5.02
CA MET A 656 -27.14 -12.80 -6.20
C MET A 656 -25.76 -12.15 -5.99
N LEU A 657 -24.66 -12.88 -6.24
CA LEU A 657 -23.32 -12.27 -6.20
C LEU A 657 -23.03 -11.54 -7.52
N ASN A 658 -22.72 -10.25 -7.42
CA ASN A 658 -22.18 -9.47 -8.53
C ASN A 658 -20.71 -9.89 -8.79
N SER A 659 -20.46 -10.93 -9.60
CA SER A 659 -19.11 -11.19 -10.10
C SER A 659 -19.12 -11.73 -11.51
N THR A 660 -18.28 -11.14 -12.35
CA THR A 660 -17.88 -11.56 -13.71
C THR A 660 -17.14 -12.90 -13.76
N LEU A 661 -17.06 -13.64 -12.65
CA LEU A 661 -16.45 -14.98 -12.60
C LEU A 661 -17.49 -16.00 -13.06
N GLN A 662 -17.13 -16.86 -14.03
CA GLN A 662 -17.96 -17.99 -14.44
C GLN A 662 -18.33 -18.84 -13.20
N HIS A 663 -19.57 -18.71 -12.74
CA HIS A 663 -20.06 -19.44 -11.58
C HIS A 663 -20.09 -20.95 -11.87
N PRO A 664 -20.08 -21.83 -10.86
CA PRO A 664 -20.17 -23.28 -11.09
C PRO A 664 -21.50 -23.77 -11.70
N ILE A 665 -22.55 -22.93 -11.75
CA ILE A 665 -23.75 -23.18 -12.59
C ILE A 665 -23.40 -23.10 -14.11
N TYR A 666 -22.19 -22.64 -14.44
CA TYR A 666 -21.59 -22.55 -15.77
C TYR A 666 -20.54 -23.63 -16.08
N GLN A 667 -20.27 -24.58 -15.18
CA GLN A 667 -19.32 -25.66 -15.48
C GLN A 667 -19.94 -26.78 -16.29
N THR A 668 -19.11 -27.31 -17.17
CA THR A 668 -19.32 -28.33 -18.19
C THR A 668 -20.22 -29.50 -17.75
N ALA A 669 -21.02 -30.00 -18.70
CA ALA A 669 -21.90 -31.15 -18.54
C ALA A 669 -21.16 -32.33 -17.89
N GLY A 670 -21.51 -32.66 -16.63
CA GLY A 670 -21.05 -33.90 -15.97
C GLY A 670 -20.69 -33.79 -14.48
N SER A 671 -20.45 -32.59 -13.92
CA SER A 671 -20.12 -32.43 -12.50
C SER A 671 -21.18 -31.61 -11.74
N TYR A 672 -21.75 -32.18 -10.68
CA TYR A 672 -22.70 -31.49 -9.80
C TYR A 672 -21.94 -30.54 -8.87
N VAL A 673 -22.36 -29.27 -8.81
CA VAL A 673 -21.83 -28.29 -7.88
C VAL A 673 -22.98 -27.65 -7.09
N GLU A 674 -22.85 -27.54 -5.78
CA GLU A 674 -23.84 -26.88 -4.93
C GLU A 674 -24.04 -25.41 -5.33
N PRO A 675 -25.25 -24.85 -5.19
CA PRO A 675 -25.47 -23.45 -5.47
C PRO A 675 -24.69 -22.59 -4.46
N TYR A 676 -23.88 -21.67 -4.98
CA TYR A 676 -23.07 -20.75 -4.17
C TYR A 676 -23.88 -19.54 -3.68
N GLU A 677 -25.17 -19.42 -4.01
CA GLU A 677 -26.03 -18.28 -3.67
C GLU A 677 -27.47 -18.76 -3.44
N ALA A 678 -28.06 -18.45 -2.29
CA ALA A 678 -29.47 -18.72 -2.02
C ALA A 678 -30.03 -17.83 -0.90
N ALA A 679 -31.30 -17.45 -1.00
CA ALA A 679 -31.95 -16.68 0.05
C ALA A 679 -31.99 -17.46 1.37
N VAL A 680 -32.33 -18.75 1.32
CA VAL A 680 -32.14 -19.70 2.42
C VAL A 680 -31.28 -20.86 1.93
N TYR A 681 -30.11 -21.05 2.55
CA TYR A 681 -29.17 -22.12 2.24
C TYR A 681 -28.97 -23.01 3.45
N SER A 682 -29.19 -24.32 3.31
CA SER A 682 -29.02 -25.28 4.41
C SER A 682 -28.30 -26.54 3.97
N ILE A 683 -27.30 -26.94 4.76
CA ILE A 683 -26.52 -28.16 4.56
C ILE A 683 -26.29 -28.92 5.87
N MET A 684 -26.05 -30.22 5.73
CA MET A 684 -25.43 -31.06 6.75
C MET A 684 -24.11 -31.59 6.18
N ASP A 685 -22.98 -31.16 6.74
CA ASP A 685 -21.65 -31.63 6.33
C ASP A 685 -21.45 -33.11 6.67
N ASN A 686 -20.94 -33.90 5.71
CA ASN A 686 -20.64 -35.34 5.82
C ASN A 686 -19.36 -35.61 6.66
N GLU A 687 -19.22 -35.01 7.84
CA GLU A 687 -18.08 -35.33 8.70
C GLU A 687 -18.23 -36.76 9.24
N THR A 688 -17.25 -37.60 8.92
CA THR A 688 -17.18 -39.00 9.29
C THR A 688 -16.60 -39.11 10.71
N ASN A 689 -17.41 -39.59 11.66
CA ASN A 689 -17.06 -40.07 13.01
C ASN A 689 -16.97 -39.05 14.21
N PRO A 690 -17.30 -39.46 15.48
CA PRO A 690 -18.54 -39.12 16.24
C PRO A 690 -18.25 -38.69 17.73
N PRO A 691 -19.17 -38.52 18.73
CA PRO A 691 -20.62 -38.85 18.87
C PRO A 691 -21.47 -37.70 19.48
N TYR A 692 -21.94 -36.73 18.70
CA TYR A 692 -22.80 -35.67 19.25
C TYR A 692 -23.96 -35.31 18.31
N MET A 693 -25.17 -35.66 18.75
CA MET A 693 -26.52 -35.36 18.24
C MET A 693 -27.00 -35.96 16.89
N PRO A 694 -28.17 -36.65 16.88
CA PRO A 694 -28.95 -36.93 15.66
C PRO A 694 -29.80 -35.70 15.27
N LEU A 695 -29.24 -34.49 15.29
CA LEU A 695 -29.94 -33.33 14.73
C LEU A 695 -29.87 -33.44 13.21
N LYS A 696 -30.93 -34.00 12.62
CA LYS A 696 -31.22 -33.76 11.21
C LYS A 696 -31.50 -32.26 11.06
N SER A 697 -30.90 -31.59 10.07
CA SER A 697 -31.28 -30.20 9.78
C SER A 697 -32.77 -30.16 9.46
N ILE A 698 -33.56 -29.41 10.24
CA ILE A 698 -35.01 -29.22 10.00
C ILE A 698 -35.22 -27.77 9.62
N LEU A 699 -35.90 -27.55 8.51
CA LEU A 699 -36.21 -26.23 7.97
C LEU A 699 -37.71 -26.08 7.88
N ASN A 700 -38.26 -25.12 8.61
CA ASN A 700 -39.65 -24.70 8.44
C ASN A 700 -39.63 -23.29 7.83
N ILE A 701 -39.98 -23.19 6.56
CA ILE A 701 -39.92 -21.94 5.79
C ILE A 701 -41.34 -21.60 5.41
N GLY A 702 -41.89 -20.63 6.12
CA GLY A 702 -43.26 -20.20 5.97
C GLY A 702 -44.27 -21.10 6.69
N GLY A 703 -45.55 -20.77 6.59
CA GLY A 703 -46.65 -21.42 7.30
C GLY A 703 -47.98 -20.68 7.20
N GLN A 704 -49.04 -21.35 7.65
CA GLN A 704 -50.38 -20.74 7.78
C GLN A 704 -50.40 -19.56 8.76
N ASN A 705 -51.51 -18.81 8.76
CA ASN A 705 -51.77 -17.69 9.67
C ASN A 705 -50.74 -16.54 9.54
N ASN A 706 -50.49 -16.08 8.30
CA ASN A 706 -49.56 -14.99 8.01
C ASN A 706 -48.14 -15.27 8.53
N LYS A 707 -47.66 -16.51 8.43
CA LYS A 707 -46.26 -16.86 8.63
C LYS A 707 -45.60 -17.00 7.26
N THR A 708 -45.68 -16.00 6.40
CA THR A 708 -45.26 -16.13 4.99
C THR A 708 -43.88 -15.51 4.79
N ASN A 709 -43.13 -15.94 3.77
CA ASN A 709 -41.92 -15.24 3.34
C ASN A 709 -42.04 -14.82 1.87
N THR A 710 -41.36 -13.74 1.51
CA THR A 710 -41.26 -13.28 0.13
C THR A 710 -39.83 -13.42 -0.39
N PHE A 711 -39.68 -13.93 -1.59
CA PHE A 711 -38.40 -14.08 -2.28
C PHE A 711 -38.49 -13.37 -3.63
N ASP A 712 -37.67 -12.36 -3.89
CA ASP A 712 -37.70 -11.61 -5.14
C ASP A 712 -36.30 -11.51 -5.75
N ASN A 713 -36.18 -11.70 -7.06
CA ASN A 713 -34.90 -11.63 -7.79
C ASN A 713 -33.76 -12.41 -7.10
N CYS A 714 -34.04 -13.67 -6.73
CA CYS A 714 -33.06 -14.55 -6.09
C CYS A 714 -32.57 -15.59 -7.09
N ASN A 715 -31.28 -15.93 -7.04
CA ASN A 715 -30.72 -17.02 -7.85
C ASN A 715 -31.30 -18.37 -7.45
N VAL A 716 -31.31 -18.64 -6.15
CA VAL A 716 -32.05 -19.74 -5.55
C VAL A 716 -32.88 -19.22 -4.37
N GLY A 717 -34.16 -19.52 -4.33
CA GLY A 717 -35.02 -19.15 -3.19
C GLY A 717 -34.66 -19.97 -1.94
N VAL A 718 -34.88 -21.28 -2.01
CA VAL A 718 -34.55 -22.22 -0.93
C VAL A 718 -33.66 -23.34 -1.46
N TYR A 719 -32.50 -23.54 -0.83
CA TYR A 719 -31.65 -24.70 -1.03
C TYR A 719 -31.53 -25.50 0.27
N GLY A 720 -31.82 -26.80 0.19
CA GLY A 720 -31.67 -27.73 1.31
C GLY A 720 -30.96 -29.02 0.88
N ARG A 721 -29.85 -29.36 1.55
CA ARG A 721 -29.15 -30.64 1.39
C ARG A 721 -29.15 -31.43 2.70
N ASN A 722 -29.43 -32.73 2.63
CA ASN A 722 -29.40 -33.62 3.80
C ASN A 722 -30.30 -33.14 4.96
N CYS A 723 -31.41 -32.48 4.64
CA CYS A 723 -32.31 -31.85 5.61
C CYS A 723 -33.76 -32.32 5.44
N LYS A 724 -34.57 -32.14 6.48
CA LYS A 724 -36.04 -32.11 6.36
C LYS A 724 -36.41 -30.68 6.02
N ALA A 725 -37.13 -30.45 4.93
CA ALA A 725 -37.64 -29.13 4.59
C ALA A 725 -39.17 -29.14 4.51
N VAL A 726 -39.78 -28.16 5.16
CA VAL A 726 -41.19 -27.81 5.01
C VAL A 726 -41.21 -26.39 4.48
N VAL A 727 -41.51 -26.24 3.18
CA VAL A 727 -41.55 -24.96 2.48
C VAL A 727 -42.99 -24.70 2.10
N GLU A 728 -43.66 -23.81 2.83
CA GLU A 728 -45.09 -23.61 2.64
C GLU A 728 -45.58 -22.17 2.77
N TYR A 729 -46.64 -21.83 2.04
CA TYR A 729 -47.27 -20.51 2.07
C TYR A 729 -46.30 -19.35 1.78
N ASN A 730 -45.31 -19.56 0.91
CA ASN A 730 -44.38 -18.50 0.50
C ASN A 730 -44.68 -17.99 -0.91
N THR A 731 -44.23 -16.76 -1.17
CA THR A 731 -44.31 -16.12 -2.48
C THR A 731 -42.91 -15.91 -3.02
N PHE A 732 -42.64 -16.45 -4.20
CA PHE A 732 -41.39 -16.28 -4.92
C PHE A 732 -41.69 -15.57 -6.25
N THR A 733 -41.01 -14.47 -6.50
CA THR A 733 -41.15 -13.63 -7.69
C THR A 733 -39.77 -13.50 -8.36
N ASN A 734 -39.73 -13.46 -9.69
CA ASN A 734 -38.49 -13.29 -10.47
C ASN A 734 -37.34 -14.21 -10.03
N GLN A 735 -37.61 -15.49 -9.80
CA GLN A 735 -36.54 -16.43 -9.45
C GLN A 735 -35.69 -16.73 -10.68
N ASN A 736 -34.37 -16.53 -10.59
CA ASN A 736 -33.51 -16.59 -11.76
C ASN A 736 -33.22 -18.02 -12.23
N TYR A 737 -33.10 -18.97 -11.31
CA TYR A 737 -32.77 -20.37 -11.64
C TYR A 737 -33.71 -21.38 -10.97
N VAL A 738 -33.75 -21.43 -9.64
CA VAL A 738 -34.57 -22.41 -8.91
C VAL A 738 -35.32 -21.75 -7.76
N GLY A 739 -36.63 -21.96 -7.65
CA GLY A 739 -37.40 -21.51 -6.49
C GLY A 739 -37.06 -22.34 -5.26
N VAL A 740 -37.23 -23.66 -5.36
CA VAL A 740 -36.96 -24.61 -4.26
C VAL A 740 -36.12 -25.78 -4.76
N HIS A 741 -34.94 -25.98 -4.18
CA HIS A 741 -34.02 -27.06 -4.48
C HIS A 741 -33.75 -27.92 -3.24
N LEU A 742 -34.11 -29.20 -3.32
CA LEU A 742 -33.92 -30.18 -2.26
C LEU A 742 -33.04 -31.34 -2.76
N LYS A 743 -31.93 -31.59 -2.06
CA LYS A 743 -31.00 -32.68 -2.38
C LYS A 743 -30.80 -33.60 -1.19
N ASP A 744 -30.87 -34.90 -1.41
CA ASP A 744 -30.59 -35.93 -0.38
C ASP A 744 -31.40 -35.69 0.91
N PHE A 745 -32.62 -35.16 0.76
CA PHE A 745 -33.48 -34.77 1.88
C PHE A 745 -33.98 -35.98 2.66
N VAL A 746 -34.36 -35.74 3.92
CA VAL A 746 -34.90 -36.79 4.79
C VAL A 746 -36.42 -36.90 4.64
N VAL A 747 -36.98 -37.99 5.16
CA VAL A 747 -38.41 -38.31 5.07
C VAL A 747 -39.30 -37.26 5.73
N ASN A 748 -40.51 -37.09 5.20
CA ASN A 748 -41.49 -36.05 5.58
C ASN A 748 -41.05 -34.64 5.16
N THR A 749 -40.58 -34.51 3.92
CA THR A 749 -40.27 -33.21 3.30
C THR A 749 -41.47 -32.74 2.48
N GLU A 750 -41.78 -31.45 2.55
CA GLU A 750 -43.00 -30.86 2.00
C GLU A 750 -42.70 -29.53 1.29
N VAL A 751 -43.24 -29.36 0.08
CA VAL A 751 -43.24 -28.10 -0.67
C VAL A 751 -44.68 -27.84 -1.09
N GLN A 752 -45.38 -26.97 -0.37
CA GLN A 752 -46.83 -26.84 -0.55
C GLN A 752 -47.39 -25.44 -0.41
N TYR A 753 -48.48 -25.14 -1.12
CA TYR A 753 -49.16 -23.84 -1.04
C TYR A 753 -48.25 -22.64 -1.36
N ASN A 754 -47.19 -22.83 -2.17
CA ASN A 754 -46.34 -21.73 -2.60
C ASN A 754 -46.80 -21.17 -3.93
N THR A 755 -46.55 -19.88 -4.15
CA THR A 755 -46.64 -19.25 -5.48
C THR A 755 -45.22 -18.95 -5.96
N ILE A 756 -44.81 -19.51 -7.09
CA ILE A 756 -43.44 -19.43 -7.60
C ILE A 756 -43.44 -18.95 -9.05
N SER A 757 -42.96 -17.73 -9.25
CA SER A 757 -42.78 -17.13 -10.56
C SER A 757 -41.29 -17.02 -10.90
N MET A 758 -40.89 -17.62 -12.01
CA MET A 758 -39.52 -17.54 -12.52
C MET A 758 -39.28 -16.26 -13.31
N THR A 759 -38.02 -15.83 -13.43
CA THR A 759 -37.63 -14.74 -14.35
C THR A 759 -37.81 -15.22 -15.79
N PRO A 760 -38.67 -14.57 -16.60
CA PRO A 760 -38.92 -15.00 -17.97
C PRO A 760 -37.63 -14.98 -18.81
N ASN A 761 -37.40 -16.03 -19.60
CA ASN A 761 -36.29 -16.17 -20.55
C ASN A 761 -34.87 -16.16 -19.96
N LEU A 762 -34.70 -16.11 -18.64
CA LEU A 762 -33.40 -16.35 -18.00
C LEU A 762 -33.19 -17.85 -17.82
N LEU A 763 -32.03 -18.36 -18.27
CA LEU A 763 -31.74 -19.80 -18.31
C LEU A 763 -30.34 -20.08 -17.74
N ALA A 764 -30.25 -21.04 -16.83
CA ALA A 764 -29.00 -21.67 -16.45
C ALA A 764 -28.43 -22.52 -17.58
N THR A 765 -27.10 -22.60 -17.67
CA THR A 765 -26.42 -23.48 -18.65
C THR A 765 -26.61 -24.95 -18.32
N ASN A 766 -26.65 -25.30 -17.03
CA ASN A 766 -27.07 -26.62 -16.61
C ASN A 766 -28.61 -26.67 -16.53
N ASN A 767 -29.20 -27.41 -17.46
CA ASN A 767 -30.65 -27.56 -17.62
C ASN A 767 -31.37 -28.12 -16.37
N LEU A 768 -30.67 -28.69 -15.40
CA LEU A 768 -31.25 -29.09 -14.12
C LEU A 768 -31.76 -27.86 -13.34
N TYR A 769 -31.00 -26.77 -13.36
CA TYR A 769 -31.26 -25.52 -12.62
C TYR A 769 -32.25 -24.59 -13.34
N ASN A 770 -32.94 -25.07 -14.38
CA ASN A 770 -34.09 -24.39 -14.99
C ASN A 770 -35.44 -24.92 -14.43
N SER A 771 -35.39 -25.64 -13.31
CA SER A 771 -36.55 -26.23 -12.64
C SER A 771 -37.04 -25.32 -11.53
N THR A 772 -38.33 -25.00 -11.51
CA THR A 772 -38.92 -24.18 -10.44
C THR A 772 -38.87 -24.88 -9.09
N ILE A 773 -39.27 -26.16 -9.07
CA ILE A 773 -39.08 -27.06 -7.92
C ILE A 773 -38.20 -28.22 -8.38
N LEU A 774 -37.05 -28.38 -7.73
CA LEU A 774 -36.09 -29.45 -8.00
C LEU A 774 -35.90 -30.30 -6.75
N ALA A 775 -36.24 -31.58 -6.81
CA ALA A 775 -35.92 -32.52 -5.74
C ALA A 775 -35.13 -33.72 -6.29
N GLN A 776 -34.05 -34.09 -5.61
CA GLN A 776 -33.18 -35.17 -6.08
C GLN A 776 -32.59 -35.98 -4.93
N SER A 777 -32.40 -37.28 -5.16
CA SER A 777 -31.55 -38.14 -4.31
C SER A 777 -30.35 -38.67 -5.10
N THR A 778 -29.19 -38.74 -4.45
CA THR A 778 -27.94 -39.24 -5.03
C THR A 778 -28.00 -40.77 -5.22
N LEU A 779 -28.69 -41.49 -4.33
CA LEU A 779 -28.87 -42.94 -4.44
C LEU A 779 -30.30 -43.24 -4.90
N SER A 780 -30.43 -43.84 -6.08
CA SER A 780 -31.70 -44.31 -6.63
C SER A 780 -32.33 -45.48 -5.87
N THR A 781 -31.77 -45.89 -4.73
CA THR A 781 -32.35 -46.89 -3.82
C THR A 781 -32.96 -46.25 -2.57
N ASN A 782 -32.74 -44.95 -2.34
CA ASN A 782 -33.25 -44.27 -1.15
C ASN A 782 -34.78 -44.15 -1.23
N LEU A 783 -35.44 -44.62 -0.17
CA LEU A 783 -36.86 -44.38 0.04
C LEU A 783 -37.07 -42.99 0.63
N VAL A 784 -37.97 -42.23 0.04
CA VAL A 784 -38.27 -40.85 0.44
C VAL A 784 -39.76 -40.69 0.71
N LYS A 785 -40.09 -39.69 1.54
CA LYS A 785 -41.47 -39.20 1.69
C LYS A 785 -41.49 -37.71 1.39
N LEU A 786 -41.94 -37.39 0.18
CA LEU A 786 -41.98 -36.05 -0.40
C LEU A 786 -43.40 -35.70 -0.83
N ASN A 787 -43.88 -34.55 -0.38
CA ASN A 787 -45.12 -33.92 -0.85
C ASN A 787 -44.77 -32.64 -1.63
N VAL A 788 -45.20 -32.55 -2.89
CA VAL A 788 -45.15 -31.33 -3.69
C VAL A 788 -46.57 -31.00 -4.11
N ASN A 789 -47.30 -30.23 -3.30
CA ASN A 789 -48.75 -30.10 -3.45
C ASN A 789 -49.25 -28.67 -3.45
N ASN A 790 -50.34 -28.39 -4.18
CA ASN A 790 -51.02 -27.09 -4.13
C ASN A 790 -50.12 -25.88 -4.45
N ASN A 791 -49.07 -26.05 -5.25
CA ASN A 791 -48.22 -24.93 -5.67
C ASN A 791 -48.74 -24.31 -6.97
N THR A 792 -48.62 -22.99 -7.10
CA THR A 792 -48.84 -22.26 -8.35
C THR A 792 -47.49 -21.87 -8.92
N ILE A 793 -47.18 -22.30 -10.15
CA ILE A 793 -45.90 -22.09 -10.83
C ILE A 793 -46.15 -21.29 -12.11
N ASN A 794 -45.45 -20.18 -12.29
CA ASN A 794 -45.57 -19.33 -13.49
C ASN A 794 -44.21 -19.07 -14.14
N TYR A 795 -44.24 -18.85 -15.46
CA TYR A 795 -43.06 -18.47 -16.28
C TYR A 795 -41.90 -19.47 -16.23
N ALA A 796 -42.19 -20.71 -15.82
CA ALA A 796 -41.18 -21.76 -15.67
C ALA A 796 -40.76 -22.35 -17.02
N ARG A 797 -39.52 -22.84 -17.11
CA ARG A 797 -39.10 -23.71 -18.24
C ARG A 797 -39.29 -25.17 -17.90
N LYS A 798 -38.97 -25.54 -16.67
CA LYS A 798 -39.40 -26.79 -16.06
C LYS A 798 -40.16 -26.49 -14.78
N GLY A 799 -41.39 -26.98 -14.65
CA GLY A 799 -42.19 -26.74 -13.46
C GLY A 799 -41.65 -27.52 -12.27
N ILE A 800 -41.95 -28.83 -12.22
CA ILE A 800 -41.54 -29.72 -11.13
C ILE A 800 -40.62 -30.80 -11.71
N ASN A 801 -39.43 -30.96 -11.14
CA ASN A 801 -38.46 -31.95 -11.56
C ASN A 801 -37.98 -32.77 -10.36
N ILE A 802 -38.34 -34.06 -10.35
CA ILE A 802 -38.00 -34.99 -9.29
C ILE A 802 -37.16 -36.14 -9.84
N GLN A 803 -36.02 -36.42 -9.20
CA GLN A 803 -35.07 -37.44 -9.66
C GLN A 803 -34.66 -38.40 -8.53
N ASN A 804 -34.68 -39.71 -8.80
CA ASN A 804 -34.23 -40.76 -7.85
C ASN A 804 -34.98 -40.76 -6.50
N CYS A 805 -36.21 -40.26 -6.47
CA CYS A 805 -37.03 -40.16 -5.27
C CYS A 805 -38.04 -41.31 -5.19
N ASN A 806 -37.63 -42.45 -4.63
CA ASN A 806 -38.47 -43.65 -4.62
C ASN A 806 -39.39 -43.71 -3.40
N GLY A 807 -40.62 -44.16 -3.63
CA GLY A 807 -41.54 -44.63 -2.59
C GLY A 807 -41.59 -46.15 -2.52
N ASP A 808 -42.58 -46.66 -1.78
CA ASP A 808 -42.83 -48.10 -1.61
C ASP A 808 -44.31 -48.46 -1.72
N ALA A 809 -44.60 -49.76 -1.85
CA ALA A 809 -45.97 -50.26 -1.97
C ALA A 809 -46.81 -50.10 -0.69
N SER A 810 -46.15 -49.94 0.48
CA SER A 810 -46.84 -49.76 1.75
C SER A 810 -47.40 -48.34 1.93
N ASN A 811 -47.04 -47.39 1.05
CA ASN A 811 -47.27 -45.95 1.18
C ASN A 811 -46.65 -45.33 2.45
N THR A 812 -45.72 -46.02 3.11
CA THR A 812 -44.91 -45.43 4.18
C THR A 812 -43.94 -44.40 3.59
N TYR A 813 -43.45 -44.69 2.39
CA TYR A 813 -42.61 -43.82 1.58
C TYR A 813 -43.30 -43.56 0.24
N TYR A 814 -43.31 -42.30 -0.19
CA TYR A 814 -43.96 -41.93 -1.44
C TYR A 814 -43.44 -40.58 -1.94
N CYS A 815 -43.53 -40.38 -3.25
CA CYS A 815 -43.40 -39.06 -3.86
C CYS A 815 -44.78 -38.66 -4.40
N ASN A 816 -45.43 -37.70 -3.74
CA ASN A 816 -46.75 -37.21 -4.14
C ASN A 816 -46.60 -35.83 -4.77
N ILE A 817 -47.08 -35.70 -6.01
CA ILE A 817 -47.10 -34.46 -6.77
C ILE A 817 -48.56 -34.20 -7.14
N ALA A 818 -49.27 -33.41 -6.34
CA ALA A 818 -50.70 -33.27 -6.49
C ALA A 818 -51.24 -31.84 -6.41
N TYR A 819 -52.30 -31.55 -7.15
CA TYR A 819 -53.00 -30.26 -7.09
C TYR A 819 -52.12 -29.04 -7.43
N ASN A 820 -51.03 -29.21 -8.19
CA ASN A 820 -50.22 -28.08 -8.63
C ASN A 820 -50.77 -27.49 -9.92
N THR A 821 -50.65 -26.16 -10.05
CA THR A 821 -50.96 -25.42 -11.28
C THR A 821 -49.65 -24.93 -11.87
N ILE A 822 -49.35 -25.30 -13.12
CA ILE A 822 -48.10 -24.95 -13.82
C ILE A 822 -48.46 -24.21 -15.12
N ASN A 823 -48.15 -22.92 -15.16
CA ASN A 823 -48.49 -22.01 -16.25
C ASN A 823 -47.23 -21.60 -17.01
N PHE A 824 -47.19 -21.96 -18.29
CA PHE A 824 -46.16 -21.53 -19.23
C PHE A 824 -46.69 -20.36 -20.07
N GLU A 825 -46.65 -19.15 -19.51
CA GLU A 825 -47.13 -17.94 -20.18
C GLU A 825 -45.97 -17.08 -20.69
N GLY A 826 -46.10 -16.43 -21.85
CA GLY A 826 -45.18 -15.34 -22.20
C GLY A 826 -43.73 -15.72 -22.53
N LEU A 827 -43.43 -17.01 -22.71
CA LEU A 827 -42.07 -17.52 -22.92
C LEU A 827 -41.71 -17.62 -24.42
N GLY A 828 -40.50 -17.16 -24.78
CA GLY A 828 -39.96 -17.26 -26.14
C GLY A 828 -39.34 -18.63 -26.46
N THR A 829 -38.77 -18.80 -27.66
CA THR A 829 -38.07 -20.02 -28.08
C THR A 829 -36.78 -20.26 -27.29
N SER A 830 -36.37 -21.52 -27.12
CA SER A 830 -35.16 -21.90 -26.35
C SER A 830 -34.52 -23.20 -26.87
N THR A 831 -33.25 -23.42 -26.54
CA THR A 831 -32.55 -24.71 -26.74
C THR A 831 -32.84 -25.74 -25.63
N TYR A 832 -33.68 -25.41 -24.64
CA TYR A 832 -34.10 -26.33 -23.58
C TYR A 832 -35.60 -26.65 -23.65
N PRO A 833 -36.00 -27.90 -23.34
CA PRO A 833 -37.40 -28.32 -23.47
C PRO A 833 -38.28 -27.72 -22.38
N PHE A 834 -39.51 -27.36 -22.75
CA PHE A 834 -40.59 -27.07 -21.80
C PHE A 834 -41.08 -28.37 -21.14
N ILE A 835 -41.01 -28.47 -19.81
CA ILE A 835 -41.48 -29.66 -19.08
C ILE A 835 -42.35 -29.26 -17.90
N GLY A 836 -43.62 -29.68 -17.88
CA GLY A 836 -44.51 -29.43 -16.75
C GLY A 836 -44.05 -30.16 -15.49
N ILE A 837 -44.15 -31.50 -15.52
CA ILE A 837 -43.68 -32.38 -14.45
C ILE A 837 -42.73 -33.42 -15.03
N ASN A 838 -41.54 -33.54 -14.46
CA ASN A 838 -40.59 -34.62 -14.73
C ASN A 838 -40.41 -35.50 -13.50
N SER A 839 -40.59 -36.81 -13.67
CA SER A 839 -40.33 -37.83 -12.66
C SER A 839 -39.41 -38.89 -13.25
N SER A 840 -38.14 -38.91 -12.83
CA SER A 840 -37.14 -39.84 -13.35
C SER A 840 -36.57 -40.74 -12.26
N SER A 841 -36.67 -42.06 -12.44
CA SER A 841 -36.21 -43.06 -11.46
C SER A 841 -36.86 -42.91 -10.07
N CYS A 842 -38.16 -42.62 -10.03
CA CYS A 842 -38.93 -42.37 -8.81
C CYS A 842 -40.03 -43.43 -8.62
N ALA A 843 -39.69 -44.64 -8.20
CA ALA A 843 -40.64 -45.74 -8.02
C ALA A 843 -41.82 -45.33 -7.13
N TYR A 844 -43.03 -45.79 -7.46
CA TYR A 844 -44.26 -45.49 -6.72
C TYR A 844 -44.63 -43.99 -6.65
N ALA A 845 -44.10 -43.14 -7.53
CA ALA A 845 -44.53 -41.74 -7.61
C ALA A 845 -46.02 -41.62 -7.95
N ASN A 846 -46.74 -40.76 -7.23
CA ASN A 846 -48.14 -40.43 -7.46
C ASN A 846 -48.25 -39.01 -8.02
N ILE A 847 -48.70 -38.89 -9.26
CA ILE A 847 -48.85 -37.62 -9.98
C ILE A 847 -50.32 -37.44 -10.33
N GLU A 848 -51.04 -36.62 -9.56
CA GLU A 848 -52.48 -36.50 -9.73
C GLU A 848 -53.07 -35.11 -9.57
N GLN A 849 -54.16 -34.85 -10.28
CA GLN A 849 -54.92 -33.60 -10.16
C GLN A 849 -54.11 -32.33 -10.36
N ASN A 850 -53.02 -32.40 -11.14
CA ASN A 850 -52.26 -31.23 -11.54
C ASN A 850 -52.87 -30.60 -12.79
N THR A 851 -52.79 -29.29 -12.91
CA THR A 851 -53.15 -28.52 -14.11
C THR A 851 -51.88 -27.98 -14.74
N ILE A 852 -51.64 -28.30 -16.01
CA ILE A 852 -50.47 -27.83 -16.76
C ILE A 852 -50.99 -27.13 -18.00
N GLN A 853 -50.72 -25.83 -18.10
CA GLN A 853 -51.25 -24.96 -19.15
C GLN A 853 -50.11 -24.30 -19.94
N TYR A 854 -50.20 -24.34 -21.27
CA TYR A 854 -49.21 -23.74 -22.17
C TYR A 854 -49.81 -22.63 -23.04
N ASN A 855 -49.47 -21.37 -22.72
CA ASN A 855 -49.95 -20.17 -23.40
C ASN A 855 -48.76 -19.36 -23.97
N PRO A 856 -48.10 -19.83 -25.06
CA PRO A 856 -46.93 -19.16 -25.61
C PRO A 856 -47.29 -17.82 -26.28
N THR A 857 -46.42 -16.83 -26.19
CA THR A 857 -46.59 -15.51 -26.85
C THR A 857 -46.19 -15.50 -28.33
N ALA A 858 -45.47 -16.53 -28.79
CA ALA A 858 -45.09 -16.72 -30.18
C ALA A 858 -45.45 -18.15 -30.62
N THR A 859 -45.69 -18.35 -31.92
CA THR A 859 -45.94 -19.68 -32.48
C THR A 859 -44.73 -20.59 -32.21
N PRO A 860 -44.86 -21.70 -31.45
CA PRO A 860 -43.75 -22.60 -31.17
C PRO A 860 -43.16 -23.19 -32.46
N ASN A 861 -41.83 -23.34 -32.55
CA ASN A 861 -41.22 -24.05 -33.66
C ASN A 861 -41.26 -25.57 -33.41
N TYR A 862 -42.36 -26.20 -33.82
CA TYR A 862 -42.61 -27.63 -33.61
C TYR A 862 -41.60 -28.60 -34.27
N VAL A 863 -40.65 -28.09 -35.07
CA VAL A 863 -39.57 -28.88 -35.69
C VAL A 863 -38.42 -29.10 -34.70
N ALA A 864 -38.15 -28.16 -33.79
CA ALA A 864 -37.13 -28.31 -32.76
C ALA A 864 -37.71 -29.02 -31.53
N ASP A 865 -37.10 -30.13 -31.09
CA ASP A 865 -37.57 -30.91 -29.93
C ASP A 865 -37.62 -30.12 -28.61
N TYR A 866 -36.96 -28.97 -28.54
CA TYR A 866 -36.91 -28.08 -27.39
C TYR A 866 -38.10 -27.12 -27.29
N ASP A 867 -38.80 -26.84 -28.39
CA ASP A 867 -40.02 -26.00 -28.37
C ASP A 867 -41.30 -26.83 -28.14
N LYS A 868 -41.19 -28.16 -28.03
CA LYS A 868 -42.31 -29.05 -27.69
C LYS A 868 -42.56 -29.07 -26.18
N LEU A 869 -43.78 -28.78 -25.76
CA LEU A 869 -44.23 -28.99 -24.38
C LEU A 869 -44.27 -30.49 -24.06
N LYS A 870 -43.54 -30.89 -23.04
CA LYS A 870 -43.70 -32.18 -22.36
C LYS A 870 -44.53 -31.95 -21.10
N GLY A 871 -45.83 -32.21 -21.16
CA GLY A 871 -46.74 -32.00 -20.02
C GLY A 871 -46.26 -32.78 -18.78
N ILE A 872 -46.32 -34.10 -18.83
CA ILE A 872 -45.81 -34.99 -17.77
C ILE A 872 -44.86 -36.00 -18.40
N SER A 873 -43.64 -36.08 -17.91
CA SER A 873 -42.63 -37.06 -18.30
C SER A 873 -42.33 -38.00 -17.13
N VAL A 874 -42.43 -39.31 -17.38
CA VAL A 874 -42.13 -40.36 -16.41
C VAL A 874 -41.10 -41.29 -17.05
N THR A 875 -39.87 -41.30 -16.54
CA THR A 875 -38.73 -42.02 -17.15
C THR A 875 -38.10 -43.00 -16.16
N SER A 876 -37.90 -44.25 -16.57
CA SER A 876 -37.26 -45.29 -15.74
C SER A 876 -37.95 -45.50 -14.37
N VAL A 877 -39.28 -45.35 -14.32
CA VAL A 877 -40.06 -45.44 -13.09
C VAL A 877 -40.83 -46.75 -13.02
N GLN A 878 -40.84 -47.40 -11.85
CA GLN A 878 -41.68 -48.57 -11.56
C GLN A 878 -42.91 -48.17 -10.75
N ASN A 879 -44.09 -48.69 -11.10
CA ASN A 879 -45.33 -48.52 -10.34
C ASN A 879 -45.80 -47.07 -10.10
N ALA A 880 -45.41 -46.12 -10.96
CA ALA A 880 -45.95 -44.76 -10.89
C ALA A 880 -47.44 -44.71 -11.25
N LYS A 881 -48.18 -43.82 -10.57
CA LYS A 881 -49.59 -43.54 -10.83
C LYS A 881 -49.70 -42.14 -11.40
N VAL A 882 -50.20 -42.02 -12.63
CA VAL A 882 -50.50 -40.74 -13.28
C VAL A 882 -51.99 -40.71 -13.57
N ARG A 883 -52.76 -39.86 -12.88
CA ARG A 883 -54.22 -39.85 -13.01
C ARG A 883 -54.84 -38.47 -12.81
N LYS A 884 -55.96 -38.19 -13.47
CA LYS A 884 -56.78 -36.98 -13.26
C LYS A 884 -56.01 -35.66 -13.44
N ASN A 885 -54.91 -35.64 -14.19
CA ASN A 885 -54.20 -34.41 -14.53
C ASN A 885 -54.88 -33.75 -15.73
N ILE A 886 -54.89 -32.41 -15.76
CA ILE A 886 -55.41 -31.60 -16.86
C ILE A 886 -54.22 -31.01 -17.61
N LEU A 887 -54.12 -31.32 -18.91
CA LEU A 887 -53.12 -30.75 -19.81
C LEU A 887 -53.89 -29.85 -20.79
N VAL A 888 -53.65 -28.54 -20.72
CA VAL A 888 -54.33 -27.51 -21.53
C VAL A 888 -53.38 -26.93 -22.55
#